data_AF-A0A2R6DTB6-F1
#
_entry.id   AF-A0A2R6DTB6-F1
#
_cell.length_a   1.000
_cell.length_b   1.000
_cell.length_c   1.000
_cell.angle_alpha   90.00
_cell.angle_beta   90.00
_cell.angle_gamma   90.00
#
_symmetry.space_group_name_H-M   'P 1'
#
loop_
_entity.id
_entity.type
_entity.pdbx_description
1 polymer ?
#
loop_
_entity_poly.entity_id
_entity_poly.type
_entity_poly.pdbx_seq_one_letter_code
_entity_poly.pdbx_strand_id
1 'polypeptide(L)'
;MSAPAFWVALVCLPAYFVGRRLGGRFGGLIAAGFVAFAPDRLLAQGIAGNVQHHTAEALFMALGMLGLMVALTVAEQEKPVYELIAAREFEALRGPVGWSMLAGLAIGMYVWVWPPGIWLYGILGVFFIIHMSAEHVRGKSPEHPAFVGVIALSTAGLMQLLLFRSFEMSSTVRGILQPGMGLAVAAGIVFLAWLSREVDSRDVSRFAYPGVVAGSILLSVGLVFVLLPGIFDYFFGQVDRVLGFITSPSETAGTVGEAQPASTDDFDRWYKLANYTAILGAGILIVKQFFADDSRGEELLVVVWAAFMVAATFTQIRFGYYLTVPVGALNAALVGFIMKTMGSPSGDQILDIELYQVITIFVVVLVIFVPMVGVVGLFNDENSADTARELADARSAPGGIVGWKDSLDWMNENTPEEGQYGNPDGEAMDLWGQYRLTDDYDYPDGAYGVMSWWDYGHWITGQAERIPNANPFQEGASVAAEFLLAQNETQAEQVLSTVDENENAKTRYVMVDWKMVETESSRPLGGKFFAPTAFTDKYDNQQFYTRILATNQQGRSRTISMLNKQPYYQSMVTRLYHFHGSSEDPGVRLPGSQQPKIPVVEWTGTERETRTGATFVEAPQNGTALRFVDSMEEARNITENNPSAQIGGIGGMPSGEVPALEHYRLVQMSDVNALGRSNASLEANSEHRLQFYKQRYTRRTIATTGLGLEIARTLSGDQSMTRRQVIQEMSQRTQLGRQIQAVGEQLLFPNTPAWTKVFERVPGATIEGEGGPPNTEVTISVPIEPENGDPFQYTQTVETDSDGEFTATVPYATEGYDNWGPENGYTNVSARANGSYRLQTGFRQNESGYQITYFASANVTEAQVIGEDESAVQVTLSEQVIPPLNTEPGDGEEGNGEESSGDESSDEESGQQSGDDGGSGDGSDGQNGTGYVAPPDSQGWAALPTERVRP
;
A
#
# COMPACT_ATOMS: atom_id res chain seq x y z
N MET A 1 -1.46 8.59 -19.81
CA MET A 1 -2.61 8.07 -19.04
C MET A 1 -3.34 6.89 -19.71
N SER A 2 -3.50 6.83 -21.05
CA SER A 2 -4.29 5.77 -21.74
C SER A 2 -3.49 4.57 -22.28
N ALA A 3 -2.16 4.57 -22.16
CA ALA A 3 -1.30 3.53 -22.74
C ALA A 3 -1.68 2.09 -22.34
N PRO A 4 -2.01 1.77 -21.07
CA PRO A 4 -2.40 0.41 -20.68
C PRO A 4 -3.65 -0.10 -21.41
N ALA A 5 -4.69 0.73 -21.48
CA ALA A 5 -5.93 0.41 -22.18
C ALA A 5 -5.69 0.21 -23.69
N PHE A 6 -4.81 1.02 -24.27
CA PHE A 6 -4.38 0.86 -25.66
C PHE A 6 -3.65 -0.46 -25.89
N TRP A 7 -2.72 -0.86 -25.00
CA TRP A 7 -2.03 -2.14 -25.10
C TRP A 7 -2.98 -3.32 -24.99
N VAL A 8 -3.92 -3.30 -24.05
CA VAL A 8 -4.95 -4.36 -23.95
C VAL A 8 -5.82 -4.44 -25.20
N ALA A 9 -6.22 -3.30 -25.78
CA ALA A 9 -6.93 -3.29 -27.05
C ALA A 9 -6.10 -3.92 -28.19
N LEU A 10 -4.77 -3.72 -28.19
CA LEU A 10 -3.87 -4.37 -29.14
C LEU A 10 -3.71 -5.88 -28.88
N VAL A 11 -3.83 -6.37 -27.64
CA VAL A 11 -3.80 -7.81 -27.32
C VAL A 11 -4.92 -8.58 -28.02
N CYS A 12 -6.05 -7.93 -28.34
CA CYS A 12 -7.11 -8.53 -29.14
C CYS A 12 -6.63 -9.04 -30.51
N LEU A 13 -5.61 -8.40 -31.11
CA LEU A 13 -5.07 -8.79 -32.42
C LEU A 13 -4.36 -10.15 -32.38
N PRO A 14 -3.29 -10.36 -31.57
CA PRO A 14 -2.68 -11.68 -31.48
C PRO A 14 -3.66 -12.71 -30.91
N ALA A 15 -4.52 -12.36 -29.96
CA ALA A 15 -5.54 -13.28 -29.45
C ALA A 15 -6.47 -13.78 -30.57
N TYR A 16 -6.97 -12.88 -31.42
CA TYR A 16 -7.79 -13.25 -32.58
C TYR A 16 -7.06 -14.22 -33.51
N PHE A 17 -5.81 -13.94 -33.86
CA PHE A 17 -5.05 -14.79 -34.79
C PHE A 17 -4.69 -16.14 -34.16
N VAL A 18 -4.35 -16.20 -32.88
CA VAL A 18 -4.14 -17.45 -32.14
C VAL A 18 -5.43 -18.29 -32.15
N GLY A 19 -6.56 -17.70 -31.72
CA GLY A 19 -7.85 -18.38 -31.73
C GLY A 19 -8.30 -18.80 -33.13
N ARG A 20 -7.98 -18.00 -34.16
CA ARG A 20 -8.30 -18.31 -35.55
C ARG A 20 -7.60 -19.55 -36.07
N ARG A 21 -6.37 -19.80 -35.63
CA ARG A 21 -5.60 -20.98 -36.03
C ARG A 21 -6.14 -22.26 -35.40
N LEU A 22 -6.67 -22.17 -34.18
CA LEU A 22 -7.23 -23.32 -33.45
C LEU A 22 -8.69 -23.61 -33.79
N GLY A 23 -9.50 -22.58 -34.06
CA GLY A 23 -10.95 -22.72 -34.23
C GLY A 23 -11.57 -21.93 -35.38
N GLY A 24 -10.78 -21.53 -36.38
CA GLY A 24 -11.26 -20.75 -37.53
C GLY A 24 -11.69 -19.33 -37.17
N ARG A 25 -12.32 -18.60 -38.09
CA ARG A 25 -12.69 -17.17 -37.86
C ARG A 25 -13.48 -16.96 -36.58
N PHE A 26 -14.39 -17.88 -36.27
CA PHE A 26 -15.21 -17.82 -35.08
C PHE A 26 -14.41 -18.09 -33.80
N GLY A 27 -13.49 -19.08 -33.81
CA GLY A 27 -12.53 -19.26 -32.70
C GLY A 27 -11.67 -18.02 -32.45
N GLY A 28 -11.31 -17.28 -33.50
CA GLY A 28 -10.64 -15.98 -33.35
C GLY A 28 -11.50 -14.94 -32.61
N LEU A 29 -12.79 -14.87 -32.91
CA LEU A 29 -13.73 -13.98 -32.20
C LEU A 29 -13.89 -14.38 -30.73
N ILE A 30 -13.91 -15.68 -30.42
CA ILE A 30 -13.94 -16.17 -29.03
C ILE A 30 -12.72 -15.66 -28.28
N ALA A 31 -11.51 -15.91 -28.79
CA ALA A 31 -10.28 -15.48 -28.12
C ALA A 31 -10.18 -13.95 -27.95
N ALA A 32 -10.58 -13.16 -28.95
CA ALA A 32 -10.65 -11.70 -28.81
C ALA A 32 -11.72 -11.24 -27.80
N GLY A 33 -12.86 -11.95 -27.75
CA GLY A 33 -13.93 -11.68 -26.78
C GLY A 33 -13.46 -11.89 -25.34
N PHE A 34 -12.59 -12.86 -25.06
CA PHE A 34 -12.01 -13.03 -23.72
C PHE A 34 -11.21 -11.81 -23.28
N VAL A 35 -10.36 -11.27 -24.16
CA VAL A 35 -9.60 -10.05 -23.87
C VAL A 35 -10.52 -8.87 -23.57
N ALA A 36 -11.68 -8.80 -24.22
CA ALA A 36 -12.64 -7.71 -24.04
C ALA A 36 -13.54 -7.83 -22.81
N PHE A 37 -13.92 -9.06 -22.41
CA PHE A 37 -15.00 -9.29 -21.45
C PHE A 37 -14.60 -10.04 -20.17
N ALA A 38 -13.39 -10.62 -20.10
CA ALA A 38 -12.98 -11.32 -18.89
C ALA A 38 -12.75 -10.34 -17.73
N PRO A 39 -13.43 -10.49 -16.57
CA PRO A 39 -13.16 -9.74 -15.35
C PRO A 39 -11.89 -10.26 -14.64
N ASP A 40 -10.79 -10.36 -15.38
CA ASP A 40 -9.56 -10.98 -14.93
C ASP A 40 -8.46 -9.95 -14.59
N ARG A 41 -7.26 -10.45 -14.31
CA ARG A 41 -6.14 -9.56 -13.95
C ARG A 41 -5.61 -8.76 -15.13
N LEU A 42 -5.76 -9.22 -16.38
CA LEU A 42 -5.36 -8.41 -17.53
C LEU A 42 -6.20 -7.15 -17.60
N LEU A 43 -7.52 -7.27 -17.38
CA LEU A 43 -8.38 -6.09 -17.26
C LEU A 43 -7.96 -5.23 -16.07
N ALA A 44 -7.71 -5.80 -14.89
CA ALA A 44 -7.30 -5.04 -13.72
C ALA A 44 -5.99 -4.24 -13.95
N GLN A 45 -5.06 -4.76 -14.75
CA GLN A 45 -3.83 -4.06 -15.14
C GLN A 45 -4.00 -3.15 -16.38
N GLY A 46 -5.08 -3.34 -17.14
CA GLY A 46 -5.41 -2.62 -18.37
C GLY A 46 -6.17 -1.33 -18.21
N ILE A 47 -6.54 -0.96 -16.98
CA ILE A 47 -7.38 0.22 -16.71
C ILE A 47 -6.58 1.50 -16.95
N ALA A 48 -7.24 2.51 -17.49
CA ALA A 48 -6.66 3.82 -17.69
C ALA A 48 -6.17 4.40 -16.35
N GLY A 49 -4.96 4.96 -16.35
CA GLY A 49 -4.30 5.44 -15.13
C GLY A 49 -3.37 4.41 -14.47
N ASN A 50 -3.53 3.11 -14.73
CA ASN A 50 -2.62 2.08 -14.21
C ASN A 50 -1.40 1.87 -15.13
N VAL A 51 -0.51 2.87 -15.20
CA VAL A 51 0.62 2.88 -16.14
C VAL A 51 1.72 1.92 -15.70
N GLN A 52 1.56 0.64 -16.08
CA GLN A 52 2.50 -0.44 -15.77
C GLN A 52 2.86 -1.24 -17.03
N HIS A 53 3.94 -2.04 -16.95
CA HIS A 53 4.47 -2.83 -18.06
C HIS A 53 3.67 -4.12 -18.36
N HIS A 54 2.84 -4.59 -17.41
CA HIS A 54 2.04 -5.83 -17.50
C HIS A 54 1.24 -6.01 -18.79
N THR A 55 0.62 -4.95 -19.30
CA THR A 55 -0.20 -5.02 -20.52
C THR A 55 0.66 -5.15 -21.78
N ALA A 56 1.83 -4.53 -21.79
CA ALA A 56 2.82 -4.69 -22.85
C ALA A 56 3.47 -6.07 -22.80
N GLU A 57 3.72 -6.62 -21.60
CA GLU A 57 4.20 -7.99 -21.43
C GLU A 57 3.24 -9.00 -22.08
N ALA A 58 1.94 -8.93 -21.75
CA ALA A 58 0.92 -9.80 -22.32
C ALA A 58 0.84 -9.68 -23.85
N LEU A 59 0.96 -8.46 -24.39
CA LEU A 59 0.98 -8.21 -25.83
C LEU A 59 2.18 -8.88 -26.52
N PHE A 60 3.40 -8.61 -26.06
CA PHE A 60 4.60 -9.13 -26.71
C PHE A 60 4.78 -10.63 -26.52
N MET A 61 4.36 -11.18 -25.37
CA MET A 61 4.28 -12.64 -25.20
C MET A 61 3.28 -13.23 -26.20
N ALA A 62 2.06 -12.69 -26.31
CA ALA A 62 1.06 -13.20 -27.26
C ALA A 62 1.53 -13.09 -28.72
N LEU A 63 2.22 -12.01 -29.10
CA LEU A 63 2.83 -11.85 -30.42
C LEU A 63 3.96 -12.85 -30.66
N GLY A 64 4.81 -13.10 -29.65
CA GLY A 64 5.87 -14.10 -29.71
C GLY A 64 5.32 -15.51 -29.91
N MET A 65 4.28 -15.87 -29.15
CA MET A 65 3.59 -17.15 -29.27
C MET A 65 2.90 -17.30 -30.63
N LEU A 66 2.20 -16.26 -31.11
CA LEU A 66 1.61 -16.26 -32.45
C LEU A 66 2.67 -16.41 -33.54
N GLY A 67 3.78 -15.68 -33.43
CA GLY A 67 4.90 -15.77 -34.37
C GLY A 67 5.46 -17.18 -34.44
N LEU A 68 5.64 -17.85 -33.29
CA LEU A 68 6.07 -19.24 -33.24
C LEU A 68 5.05 -20.20 -33.87
N MET A 69 3.75 -20.03 -33.62
CA MET A 69 2.70 -20.85 -34.26
C MET A 69 2.77 -20.75 -35.78
N VAL A 70 2.92 -19.52 -36.31
CA VAL A 70 3.08 -19.28 -37.75
C VAL A 70 4.36 -19.93 -38.28
N ALA A 71 5.49 -19.70 -37.61
CA ALA A 71 6.78 -20.24 -38.03
C ALA A 71 6.81 -21.78 -38.03
N LEU A 72 6.24 -22.43 -37.01
CA LEU A 72 6.11 -23.89 -36.95
C LEU A 72 5.27 -24.43 -38.11
N THR A 73 4.15 -23.77 -38.42
CA THR A 73 3.30 -24.19 -39.55
C THR A 73 4.00 -24.04 -40.90
N VAL A 74 4.75 -22.95 -41.09
CA VAL A 74 5.54 -22.74 -42.31
C VAL A 74 6.65 -23.79 -42.40
N ALA A 75 7.32 -24.12 -41.29
CA ALA A 75 8.33 -25.16 -41.26
C ALA A 75 7.77 -26.56 -41.53
N GLU A 76 6.55 -26.88 -41.08
CA GLU A 76 5.87 -28.15 -41.42
C GLU A 76 5.55 -28.25 -42.93
N GLN A 77 5.29 -27.11 -43.59
CA GLN A 77 4.98 -27.06 -45.02
C GLN A 77 6.25 -27.09 -45.89
N GLU A 78 7.23 -26.24 -45.58
CA GLU A 78 8.46 -26.08 -46.36
C GLU A 78 9.55 -27.08 -45.99
N LYS A 79 9.42 -27.75 -44.83
CA LYS A 79 10.31 -28.82 -44.35
C LYS A 79 11.81 -28.45 -44.38
N PRO A 80 12.22 -27.37 -43.69
CA PRO A 80 13.62 -26.97 -43.66
C PRO A 80 14.47 -28.05 -42.99
N VAL A 81 15.61 -28.39 -43.59
CA VAL A 81 16.58 -29.39 -43.09
C VAL A 81 18.00 -28.88 -43.23
N TYR A 82 18.94 -29.45 -42.48
CA TYR A 82 20.34 -29.04 -42.51
C TYR A 82 20.98 -29.18 -43.90
N GLU A 83 20.54 -30.17 -44.69
CA GLU A 83 21.06 -30.45 -46.03
C GLU A 83 20.86 -29.27 -46.99
N LEU A 84 19.78 -28.49 -46.83
CA LEU A 84 19.54 -27.27 -47.61
C LEU A 84 20.57 -26.18 -47.29
N ILE A 85 20.99 -26.08 -46.03
CA ILE A 85 22.03 -25.15 -45.59
C ILE A 85 23.38 -25.58 -46.16
N ALA A 86 23.70 -26.88 -46.07
CA ALA A 86 24.93 -27.44 -46.61
C ALA A 86 25.02 -27.26 -48.14
N ALA A 87 23.89 -27.39 -48.83
CA ALA A 87 23.75 -27.18 -50.27
C ALA A 87 23.71 -25.69 -50.69
N ARG A 88 23.63 -24.76 -49.74
CA ARG A 88 23.49 -23.30 -49.96
C ARG A 88 22.20 -22.89 -50.68
N GLU A 89 21.12 -23.65 -50.50
CA GLU A 89 19.80 -23.37 -51.09
C GLU A 89 18.98 -22.42 -50.19
N PHE A 90 19.48 -21.20 -50.00
CA PHE A 90 18.88 -20.23 -49.07
C PHE A 90 17.49 -19.73 -49.49
N GLU A 91 17.13 -19.85 -50.77
CA GLU A 91 15.82 -19.44 -51.27
C GLU A 91 14.69 -20.28 -50.64
N ALA A 92 14.92 -21.59 -50.47
CA ALA A 92 13.99 -22.52 -49.82
C ALA A 92 13.88 -22.34 -48.29
N LEU A 93 14.76 -21.54 -47.69
CA LEU A 93 14.76 -21.27 -46.24
C LEU A 93 14.17 -19.89 -45.91
N ARG A 94 13.90 -19.04 -46.91
CA ARG A 94 13.52 -17.64 -46.69
C ARG A 94 12.23 -17.50 -45.88
N GLY A 95 11.24 -18.36 -46.13
CA GLY A 95 9.97 -18.38 -45.39
C GLY A 95 10.17 -18.71 -43.91
N PRO A 96 10.69 -19.91 -43.59
CA PRO A 96 10.96 -20.36 -42.23
C PRO A 96 11.86 -19.38 -41.47
N VAL A 97 12.97 -18.91 -42.06
CA VAL A 97 13.88 -17.95 -41.41
C VAL A 97 13.14 -16.66 -41.07
N GLY A 98 12.41 -16.07 -42.03
CA GLY A 98 11.73 -14.79 -41.85
C GLY A 98 10.69 -14.83 -40.73
N TRP A 99 9.83 -15.85 -40.71
CA TRP A 99 8.82 -16.00 -39.66
C TRP A 99 9.43 -16.33 -38.30
N SER A 100 10.48 -17.16 -38.24
CA SER A 100 11.20 -17.44 -37.00
C SER A 100 11.93 -16.21 -36.44
N MET A 101 12.51 -15.37 -37.30
CA MET A 101 13.11 -14.10 -36.86
C MET A 101 12.05 -13.13 -36.32
N LEU A 102 10.87 -13.03 -36.96
CA LEU A 102 9.78 -12.20 -36.45
C LEU A 102 9.27 -12.69 -35.10
N ALA A 103 9.15 -14.02 -34.93
CA ALA A 103 8.82 -14.63 -33.64
C ALA A 103 9.88 -14.30 -32.57
N GLY A 104 11.16 -14.47 -32.92
CA GLY A 104 12.28 -14.12 -32.05
C GLY A 104 12.34 -12.64 -31.69
N LEU A 105 11.98 -11.76 -32.62
CA LEU A 105 11.92 -10.31 -32.40
C LEU A 105 10.80 -9.93 -31.43
N ALA A 106 9.62 -10.54 -31.53
CA ALA A 106 8.55 -10.35 -30.56
C ALA A 106 8.91 -10.90 -29.16
N ILE A 107 9.54 -12.07 -29.09
CA ILE A 107 10.06 -12.64 -27.82
C ILE A 107 11.19 -11.74 -27.25
N GLY A 108 12.05 -11.19 -28.10
CA GLY A 108 13.10 -10.25 -27.69
C GLY A 108 12.54 -8.96 -27.10
N MET A 109 11.48 -8.40 -27.72
CA MET A 109 10.75 -7.24 -27.18
C MET A 109 10.06 -7.56 -25.86
N TYR A 110 9.49 -8.76 -25.71
CA TYR A 110 8.92 -9.21 -24.44
C TYR A 110 9.96 -9.13 -23.30
N VAL A 111 11.17 -9.64 -23.52
CA VAL A 111 12.26 -9.56 -22.52
C VAL A 111 12.77 -8.14 -22.32
N TRP A 112 12.70 -7.26 -23.32
CA TRP A 112 13.02 -5.83 -23.13
C TRP A 112 12.02 -5.10 -22.25
N VAL A 113 10.72 -5.39 -22.41
CA VAL A 113 9.67 -4.86 -21.54
C VAL A 113 9.86 -5.35 -20.11
N TRP A 114 10.18 -6.64 -19.94
CA TRP A 114 10.39 -7.22 -18.63
C TRP A 114 11.58 -8.19 -18.63
N PRO A 115 12.76 -7.78 -18.13
CA PRO A 115 13.96 -8.61 -18.11
C PRO A 115 13.81 -9.99 -17.43
N PRO A 116 13.03 -10.13 -16.35
CA PRO A 116 12.73 -11.45 -15.77
C PRO A 116 11.90 -12.38 -16.68
N GLY A 117 11.41 -11.88 -17.82
CA GLY A 117 10.73 -12.62 -18.89
C GLY A 117 11.53 -13.78 -19.50
N ILE A 118 12.78 -14.01 -19.09
CA ILE A 118 13.62 -15.14 -19.50
C ILE A 118 13.01 -16.53 -19.24
N TRP A 119 12.10 -16.66 -18.28
CA TRP A 119 11.37 -17.91 -18.02
C TRP A 119 10.61 -18.42 -19.25
N LEU A 120 10.18 -17.53 -20.17
CA LEU A 120 9.59 -17.93 -21.44
C LEU A 120 10.56 -18.77 -22.29
N TYR A 121 11.88 -18.51 -22.24
CA TYR A 121 12.87 -19.37 -22.91
C TYR A 121 12.85 -20.79 -22.34
N GLY A 122 12.67 -20.93 -21.02
CA GLY A 122 12.54 -22.23 -20.36
C GLY A 122 11.27 -22.97 -20.80
N ILE A 123 10.13 -22.27 -20.83
CA ILE A 123 8.85 -22.82 -21.31
C ILE A 123 8.98 -23.31 -22.76
N LEU A 124 9.59 -22.51 -23.63
CA LEU A 124 9.83 -22.87 -25.02
C LEU A 124 10.81 -24.04 -25.15
N GLY A 125 11.85 -24.09 -24.31
CA GLY A 125 12.76 -25.23 -24.24
C GLY A 125 12.02 -26.55 -23.91
N VAL A 126 11.13 -26.53 -22.90
CA VAL A 126 10.29 -27.68 -22.54
C VAL A 126 9.35 -28.05 -23.69
N PHE A 127 8.73 -27.06 -24.34
CA PHE A 127 7.91 -27.30 -25.53
C PHE A 127 8.71 -28.03 -26.62
N PHE A 128 9.91 -27.56 -26.97
CA PHE A 128 10.73 -28.20 -28.01
C PHE A 128 11.17 -29.62 -27.60
N ILE A 129 11.51 -29.84 -26.33
CA ILE A 129 11.81 -31.18 -25.80
C ILE A 129 10.63 -32.14 -26.04
N ILE A 130 9.41 -31.73 -25.66
CA ILE A 130 8.20 -32.56 -25.82
C ILE A 130 7.85 -32.74 -27.30
N HIS A 131 7.82 -31.65 -28.06
CA HIS A 131 7.38 -31.64 -29.44
C HIS A 131 8.32 -32.43 -30.35
N MET A 132 9.64 -32.21 -30.27
CA MET A 132 10.62 -32.95 -31.07
C MET A 132 10.64 -34.45 -30.70
N SER A 133 10.45 -34.77 -29.42
CA SER A 133 10.29 -36.17 -28.97
C SER A 133 9.06 -36.83 -29.59
N ALA A 134 7.92 -36.13 -29.62
CA ALA A 134 6.71 -36.62 -30.24
C ALA A 134 6.85 -36.79 -31.76
N GLU A 135 7.49 -35.84 -32.46
CA GLU A 135 7.74 -35.92 -33.90
C GLU A 135 8.63 -37.11 -34.27
N HIS A 136 9.73 -37.31 -33.53
CA HIS A 136 10.62 -38.45 -33.74
C HIS A 136 9.90 -39.79 -33.53
N VAL A 137 9.10 -39.93 -32.46
CA VAL A 137 8.30 -41.15 -32.22
C VAL A 137 7.33 -41.44 -33.36
N ARG A 138 6.75 -40.39 -33.96
CA ARG A 138 5.88 -40.51 -35.14
C ARG A 138 6.63 -40.79 -36.45
N GLY A 139 7.96 -40.77 -36.43
CA GLY A 139 8.79 -40.94 -37.62
C GLY A 139 8.83 -39.71 -38.53
N LYS A 140 8.52 -38.52 -38.00
CA LYS A 140 8.72 -37.24 -38.67
C LYS A 140 10.07 -36.66 -38.21
N SER A 141 10.76 -35.93 -39.10
CA SER A 141 12.05 -35.32 -38.75
C SER A 141 11.84 -34.16 -37.77
N PRO A 142 12.50 -34.17 -36.60
CA PRO A 142 12.42 -33.07 -35.64
C PRO A 142 13.27 -31.84 -36.05
N GLU A 143 13.95 -31.89 -37.20
CA GLU A 143 14.74 -30.76 -37.70
C GLU A 143 13.91 -29.56 -38.13
N HIS A 144 12.71 -29.80 -38.67
CA HIS A 144 11.83 -28.73 -39.12
C HIS A 144 11.44 -27.80 -37.95
N PRO A 145 10.91 -28.30 -36.81
CA PRO A 145 10.68 -27.46 -35.65
C PRO A 145 11.97 -26.98 -34.99
N ALA A 146 13.07 -27.75 -35.03
CA ALA A 146 14.35 -27.31 -34.48
C ALA A 146 14.87 -26.03 -35.15
N PHE A 147 14.76 -25.94 -36.48
CA PHE A 147 15.15 -24.75 -37.23
C PHE A 147 14.41 -23.49 -36.75
N VAL A 148 13.10 -23.62 -36.48
CA VAL A 148 12.28 -22.54 -35.95
C VAL A 148 12.75 -22.09 -34.57
N GLY A 149 12.94 -23.04 -33.65
CA GLY A 149 13.36 -22.76 -32.29
C GLY A 149 14.74 -22.11 -32.22
N VAL A 150 15.70 -22.63 -32.99
CA VAL A 150 17.07 -22.09 -33.03
C VAL A 150 17.08 -20.65 -33.49
N ILE A 151 16.42 -20.33 -34.61
CA ILE A 151 16.42 -18.97 -35.16
C ILE A 151 15.66 -18.01 -34.24
N ALA A 152 14.48 -18.40 -33.75
CA ALA A 152 13.67 -17.54 -32.90
C ALA A 152 14.39 -17.22 -31.57
N LEU A 153 14.92 -18.23 -30.89
CA LEU A 153 15.58 -18.04 -29.60
C LEU A 153 16.96 -17.39 -29.71
N SER A 154 17.71 -17.67 -30.79
CA SER A 154 18.96 -16.95 -31.07
C SER A 154 18.71 -15.48 -31.37
N THR A 155 17.68 -15.16 -32.17
CA THR A 155 17.29 -13.77 -32.45
C THR A 155 16.91 -13.06 -31.16
N ALA A 156 16.04 -13.68 -30.35
CA ALA A 156 15.59 -13.11 -29.08
C ALA A 156 16.75 -12.88 -28.09
N GLY A 157 17.68 -13.84 -27.97
CA GLY A 157 18.84 -13.75 -27.11
C GLY A 157 19.86 -12.70 -27.58
N LEU A 158 20.16 -12.65 -28.88
CA LEU A 158 21.08 -11.66 -29.45
C LEU A 158 20.56 -10.23 -29.31
N MET A 159 19.24 -10.02 -29.39
CA MET A 159 18.64 -8.70 -29.13
C MET A 159 18.95 -8.18 -27.72
N GLN A 160 19.14 -9.05 -26.72
CA GLN A 160 19.42 -8.63 -25.36
C GLN A 160 20.81 -7.97 -25.21
N LEU A 161 21.74 -8.29 -26.11
CA LEU A 161 23.08 -7.67 -26.13
C LEU A 161 23.04 -6.15 -26.38
N LEU A 162 21.97 -5.64 -27.00
CA LEU A 162 21.81 -4.20 -27.26
C LEU A 162 21.56 -3.38 -25.98
N LEU A 163 21.04 -4.01 -24.94
CA LEU A 163 20.68 -3.35 -23.67
C LEU A 163 21.48 -3.93 -22.49
N PHE A 164 22.56 -4.64 -22.78
CA PHE A 164 23.46 -5.25 -21.80
C PHE A 164 24.13 -4.18 -20.93
N ARG A 165 24.08 -4.34 -19.60
CA ARG A 165 24.62 -3.38 -18.64
C ARG A 165 25.65 -3.97 -17.67
N SER A 166 25.52 -5.24 -17.29
CA SER A 166 26.42 -5.86 -16.30
C SER A 166 26.72 -7.32 -16.62
N PHE A 167 27.82 -7.85 -16.07
CA PHE A 167 28.14 -9.29 -16.13
C PHE A 167 27.50 -10.09 -14.99
N GLU A 168 26.71 -9.44 -14.15
CA GLU A 168 26.06 -10.08 -13.01
C GLU A 168 24.99 -11.07 -13.48
N MET A 169 24.87 -12.17 -12.74
CA MET A 169 23.78 -13.13 -12.93
C MET A 169 22.57 -12.69 -12.11
N SER A 170 21.74 -11.84 -12.72
CA SER A 170 20.48 -11.38 -12.16
C SER A 170 19.35 -11.53 -13.18
N SER A 171 18.13 -11.80 -12.69
CA SER A 171 16.93 -11.85 -13.54
C SER A 171 16.33 -10.47 -13.81
N THR A 172 16.56 -9.51 -12.91
CA THR A 172 15.98 -8.16 -12.98
C THR A 172 16.92 -7.17 -13.66
N VAL A 173 18.23 -7.25 -13.37
CA VAL A 173 19.24 -6.44 -14.02
C VAL A 173 19.53 -7.01 -15.41
N ARG A 174 19.73 -6.11 -16.40
CA ARG A 174 20.05 -6.49 -17.78
C ARG A 174 21.50 -6.98 -17.89
N GLY A 175 21.69 -8.25 -17.55
CA GLY A 175 23.00 -8.87 -17.43
C GLY A 175 23.29 -9.94 -18.50
N ILE A 176 24.22 -10.85 -18.19
CA ILE A 176 24.62 -11.94 -19.10
C ILE A 176 23.57 -13.06 -19.21
N LEU A 177 22.67 -13.13 -18.23
CA LEU A 177 21.68 -14.20 -18.14
C LEU A 177 20.64 -14.13 -19.28
N GLN A 178 20.14 -12.94 -19.62
CA GLN A 178 19.13 -12.74 -20.66
C GLN A 178 19.60 -13.19 -22.05
N PRO A 179 20.74 -12.72 -22.59
CA PRO A 179 21.27 -13.24 -23.86
C PRO A 179 21.72 -14.70 -23.74
N GLY A 180 22.36 -15.06 -22.63
CA GLY A 180 22.91 -16.40 -22.40
C GLY A 180 21.84 -17.49 -22.41
N MET A 181 20.69 -17.27 -21.77
CA MET A 181 19.62 -18.25 -21.70
C MET A 181 18.95 -18.51 -23.06
N GLY A 182 18.71 -17.46 -23.85
CA GLY A 182 18.18 -17.63 -25.22
C GLY A 182 19.11 -18.47 -26.10
N LEU A 183 20.42 -18.19 -26.06
CA LEU A 183 21.44 -18.94 -26.79
C LEU A 183 21.63 -20.36 -26.25
N ALA A 184 21.56 -20.57 -24.93
CA ALA A 184 21.68 -21.89 -24.31
C ALA A 184 20.51 -22.80 -24.71
N VAL A 185 19.28 -22.30 -24.71
CA VAL A 185 18.12 -23.09 -25.17
C VAL A 185 18.22 -23.38 -26.67
N ALA A 186 18.64 -22.41 -27.49
CA ALA A 186 18.90 -22.65 -28.91
C ALA A 186 19.95 -23.75 -29.13
N ALA A 187 21.06 -23.74 -28.38
CA ALA A 187 22.08 -24.78 -28.42
C ALA A 187 21.53 -26.15 -27.98
N GLY A 188 20.66 -26.17 -26.96
CA GLY A 188 19.93 -27.37 -26.54
C GLY A 188 19.06 -27.95 -27.66
N ILE A 189 18.35 -27.09 -28.41
CA ILE A 189 17.53 -27.53 -29.56
C ILE A 189 18.40 -28.10 -30.68
N VAL A 190 19.56 -27.48 -30.97
CA VAL A 190 20.54 -28.05 -31.92
C VAL A 190 21.00 -29.44 -31.46
N PHE A 191 21.31 -29.59 -30.17
CA PHE A 191 21.70 -30.87 -29.59
C PHE A 191 20.60 -31.93 -29.72
N LEU A 192 19.33 -31.57 -29.48
CA LEU A 192 18.19 -32.48 -29.67
C LEU A 192 18.06 -32.93 -31.14
N ALA A 193 18.19 -32.00 -32.10
CA ALA A 193 18.14 -32.32 -33.52
C ALA A 193 19.29 -33.26 -33.94
N TRP A 194 20.51 -32.98 -33.47
CA TRP A 194 21.67 -33.85 -33.68
C TRP A 194 21.44 -35.24 -33.05
N LEU A 195 20.94 -35.29 -31.83
CA LEU A 195 20.70 -36.54 -31.11
C LEU A 195 19.65 -37.40 -31.82
N SER A 196 18.63 -36.79 -32.45
CA SER A 196 17.66 -37.51 -33.27
C SER A 196 18.35 -38.24 -34.41
N ARG A 197 19.24 -37.56 -35.15
CA ARG A 197 20.01 -38.17 -36.25
C ARG A 197 20.86 -39.34 -35.77
N GLU A 198 21.51 -39.18 -34.63
CA GLU A 198 22.36 -40.22 -34.06
C GLU A 198 21.54 -41.45 -33.66
N VAL A 199 20.38 -41.27 -33.03
CA VAL A 199 19.46 -42.37 -32.67
C VAL A 199 18.91 -43.05 -33.92
N ASP A 200 18.48 -42.29 -34.92
CA ASP A 200 17.98 -42.82 -36.20
C ASP A 200 19.06 -43.62 -36.94
N SER A 201 20.32 -43.21 -36.88
CA SER A 201 21.44 -43.90 -37.54
C SER A 201 21.77 -45.28 -36.93
N ARG A 202 21.32 -45.54 -35.71
CA ARG A 202 21.68 -46.74 -34.92
C ARG A 202 20.63 -47.86 -34.98
N ASP A 203 19.58 -47.70 -35.78
CA ASP A 203 18.49 -48.68 -35.98
C ASP A 203 17.86 -49.18 -34.66
N VAL A 204 17.73 -48.30 -33.67
CA VAL A 204 17.07 -48.57 -32.39
C VAL A 204 15.60 -48.16 -32.43
N SER A 205 14.81 -48.62 -31.46
CA SER A 205 13.41 -48.20 -31.31
C SER A 205 13.29 -46.67 -31.24
N ARG A 206 12.33 -46.09 -31.97
CA ARG A 206 12.05 -44.64 -31.93
C ARG A 206 11.69 -44.13 -30.54
N PHE A 207 11.21 -45.00 -29.65
CA PHE A 207 10.98 -44.67 -28.24
C PHE A 207 12.27 -44.51 -27.42
N ALA A 208 13.43 -44.92 -27.96
CA ALA A 208 14.72 -44.69 -27.33
C ALA A 208 15.06 -43.20 -27.29
N TYR A 209 14.69 -42.41 -28.31
CA TYR A 209 15.02 -40.99 -28.37
C TYR A 209 14.50 -40.18 -27.17
N PRO A 210 13.21 -40.21 -26.80
CA PRO A 210 12.73 -39.54 -25.58
C PRO A 210 13.46 -40.01 -24.31
N GLY A 211 13.80 -41.30 -24.22
CA GLY A 211 14.55 -41.86 -23.10
C GLY A 211 15.98 -41.33 -23.01
N VAL A 212 16.69 -41.23 -24.13
CA VAL A 212 18.05 -40.66 -24.20
C VAL A 212 18.03 -39.15 -23.95
N VAL A 213 17.01 -38.44 -24.44
CA VAL A 213 16.80 -37.02 -24.12
C VAL A 213 16.63 -36.84 -22.60
N ALA A 214 15.74 -37.60 -21.97
CA ALA A 214 15.53 -37.54 -20.52
C ALA A 214 16.83 -37.88 -19.75
N GLY A 215 17.54 -38.92 -20.16
CA GLY A 215 18.85 -39.28 -19.57
C GLY A 215 19.90 -38.18 -19.73
N SER A 216 19.94 -37.51 -20.89
CA SER A 216 20.87 -36.40 -21.15
C SER A 216 20.55 -35.17 -20.30
N ILE A 217 19.27 -34.86 -20.11
CA ILE A 217 18.82 -33.78 -19.22
C ILE A 217 19.20 -34.10 -17.77
N LEU A 218 18.88 -35.31 -17.27
CA LEU A 218 19.23 -35.72 -15.91
C LEU A 218 20.75 -35.69 -15.66
N LEU A 219 21.54 -36.15 -16.63
CA LEU A 219 22.99 -36.09 -16.56
C LEU A 219 23.48 -34.63 -16.52
N SER A 220 22.93 -33.77 -17.38
CA SER A 220 23.32 -32.35 -17.44
C SER A 220 22.97 -31.62 -16.15
N VAL A 221 21.75 -31.82 -15.63
CA VAL A 221 21.31 -31.26 -14.34
C VAL A 221 22.17 -31.78 -13.20
N GLY A 222 22.43 -33.09 -13.14
CA GLY A 222 23.30 -33.68 -12.12
C GLY A 222 24.74 -33.15 -12.17
N LEU A 223 25.27 -32.91 -13.38
CA LEU A 223 26.59 -32.34 -13.57
C LEU A 223 26.65 -30.87 -13.16
N VAL A 224 25.62 -30.07 -13.47
CA VAL A 224 25.51 -28.67 -13.00
C VAL A 224 25.36 -28.63 -11.48
N PHE A 225 24.55 -29.51 -10.89
CA PHE A 225 24.40 -29.64 -9.44
C PHE A 225 25.74 -29.92 -8.73
N VAL A 226 26.56 -30.83 -9.28
CA VAL A 226 27.84 -31.21 -8.66
C VAL A 226 28.97 -30.23 -8.97
N LEU A 227 29.08 -29.75 -10.22
CA LEU A 227 30.22 -28.94 -10.66
C LEU A 227 29.99 -27.43 -10.51
N LEU A 228 28.73 -26.97 -10.52
CA LEU A 228 28.34 -25.55 -10.55
C LEU A 228 27.16 -25.29 -9.59
N PRO A 229 27.31 -25.57 -8.29
CA PRO A 229 26.19 -25.54 -7.32
C PRO A 229 25.49 -24.18 -7.26
N GLY A 230 26.23 -23.06 -7.31
CA GLY A 230 25.61 -21.72 -7.29
C GLY A 230 24.72 -21.44 -8.51
N ILE A 231 25.05 -21.97 -9.69
CA ILE A 231 24.20 -21.86 -10.88
C ILE A 231 22.95 -22.73 -10.72
N PHE A 232 23.13 -23.95 -10.19
CA PHE A 232 22.01 -24.83 -9.86
C PHE A 232 21.05 -24.15 -8.89
N ASP A 233 21.54 -23.65 -7.75
CA ASP A 233 20.73 -23.01 -6.71
C ASP A 233 19.99 -21.79 -7.25
N TYR A 234 20.65 -20.98 -8.09
CA TYR A 234 20.01 -19.86 -8.75
C TYR A 234 18.83 -20.31 -9.63
N PHE A 235 19.06 -21.18 -10.61
CA PHE A 235 18.00 -21.63 -11.52
C PHE A 235 16.90 -22.41 -10.80
N PHE A 236 17.28 -23.24 -9.82
CA PHE A 236 16.34 -23.97 -8.99
C PHE A 236 15.46 -23.00 -8.19
N GLY A 237 16.06 -21.98 -7.57
CA GLY A 237 15.32 -20.92 -6.88
C GLY A 237 14.42 -20.11 -7.81
N GLN A 238 14.83 -19.84 -9.06
CA GLN A 238 13.97 -19.17 -10.05
C GLN A 238 12.77 -20.04 -10.45
N VAL A 239 12.99 -21.35 -10.66
CA VAL A 239 11.93 -22.31 -10.96
C VAL A 239 10.95 -22.43 -9.80
N ASP A 240 11.45 -22.56 -8.57
CA ASP A 240 10.62 -22.63 -7.38
C ASP A 240 9.85 -21.33 -7.13
N ARG A 241 10.47 -20.17 -7.35
CA ARG A 241 9.80 -18.87 -7.27
C ARG A 241 8.61 -18.76 -8.22
N VAL A 242 8.73 -19.28 -9.44
CA VAL A 242 7.71 -19.14 -10.48
C VAL A 242 6.67 -20.27 -10.45
N LEU A 243 7.08 -21.50 -10.15
CA LEU A 243 6.23 -22.70 -10.24
C LEU A 243 5.91 -23.36 -8.89
N GLY A 244 6.52 -22.89 -7.79
CA GLY A 244 6.12 -23.21 -6.41
C GLY A 244 6.22 -24.67 -6.03
N PHE A 245 7.23 -25.38 -6.52
CA PHE A 245 7.32 -26.84 -6.36
C PHE A 245 7.73 -27.28 -4.96
N ILE A 246 8.39 -26.43 -4.16
CA ILE A 246 8.98 -26.81 -2.87
C ILE A 246 8.70 -25.82 -1.74
N THR A 247 8.89 -24.51 -1.93
CA THR A 247 8.75 -23.53 -0.84
C THR A 247 7.44 -22.73 -0.91
N SER A 248 6.79 -22.55 0.25
CA SER A 248 5.79 -21.50 0.41
C SER A 248 6.45 -20.13 0.18
N PRO A 249 5.72 -19.09 -0.28
CA PRO A 249 6.28 -17.74 -0.40
C PRO A 249 7.02 -17.36 0.89
N SER A 250 8.23 -16.79 0.77
CA SER A 250 8.99 -16.31 1.94
C SER A 250 8.12 -15.40 2.80
N GLU A 251 8.36 -15.30 4.10
CA GLU A 251 7.54 -14.46 5.01
C GLU A 251 7.41 -13.02 4.49
N THR A 252 8.51 -12.49 3.93
CA THR A 252 8.55 -11.20 3.23
C THR A 252 7.62 -11.15 2.00
N ALA A 253 7.67 -12.15 1.11
CA ALA A 253 6.73 -12.25 -0.01
C ALA A 253 5.29 -12.48 0.45
N GLY A 254 5.10 -13.12 1.61
CA GLY A 254 3.84 -13.35 2.28
C GLY A 254 3.10 -12.06 2.68
N THR A 255 3.83 -10.96 2.90
CA THR A 255 3.22 -9.65 3.18
C THR A 255 2.76 -8.92 1.91
N VAL A 256 3.32 -9.26 0.75
CA VAL A 256 2.97 -8.65 -0.54
C VAL A 256 1.71 -9.34 -1.09
N GLY A 257 0.60 -8.62 -1.09
CA GLY A 257 -0.71 -9.19 -1.45
C GLY A 257 -0.81 -9.82 -2.84
N GLU A 258 0.10 -9.49 -3.77
CA GLU A 258 0.13 -10.06 -5.12
C GLU A 258 1.06 -11.28 -5.29
N ALA A 259 1.95 -11.53 -4.32
CA ALA A 259 2.81 -12.71 -4.29
C ALA A 259 2.13 -13.92 -3.63
N GLN A 260 0.90 -13.76 -3.15
CA GLN A 260 0.07 -14.83 -2.60
C GLN A 260 -0.32 -15.86 -3.68
N PRO A 261 -0.43 -17.15 -3.33
CA PRO A 261 -0.97 -18.18 -4.22
C PRO A 261 -2.41 -17.87 -4.65
N ALA A 262 -2.74 -18.12 -5.92
CA ALA A 262 -4.13 -18.08 -6.36
C ALA A 262 -4.89 -19.31 -5.85
N SER A 263 -6.17 -19.13 -5.50
CA SER A 263 -7.08 -20.24 -5.20
C SER A 263 -7.92 -20.62 -6.41
N THR A 264 -8.58 -21.78 -6.37
CA THR A 264 -9.58 -22.15 -7.39
C THR A 264 -10.72 -21.12 -7.47
N ASP A 265 -11.06 -20.50 -6.34
CA ASP A 265 -12.10 -19.46 -6.28
C ASP A 265 -11.68 -18.21 -7.06
N ASP A 266 -10.39 -17.90 -7.14
CA ASP A 266 -9.90 -16.77 -7.94
C ASP A 266 -10.10 -17.03 -9.44
N PHE A 267 -9.78 -18.24 -9.93
CA PHE A 267 -10.02 -18.64 -11.32
C PHE A 267 -11.52 -18.63 -11.63
N ASP A 268 -12.35 -19.19 -10.75
CA ASP A 268 -13.80 -19.23 -10.93
C ASP A 268 -14.41 -17.82 -10.91
N ARG A 269 -13.86 -16.91 -10.12
CA ARG A 269 -14.25 -15.50 -10.16
C ARG A 269 -13.88 -14.84 -11.50
N TRP A 270 -12.70 -15.09 -12.05
CA TRP A 270 -12.24 -14.44 -13.29
C TRP A 270 -12.89 -14.99 -14.55
N TYR A 271 -13.01 -16.31 -14.67
CA TYR A 271 -13.41 -16.97 -15.92
C TYR A 271 -14.70 -17.80 -15.78
N LYS A 272 -15.20 -18.02 -14.56
CA LYS A 272 -16.48 -18.72 -14.33
C LYS A 272 -16.49 -20.08 -15.04
N LEU A 273 -17.56 -20.38 -15.80
CA LEU A 273 -17.67 -21.64 -16.55
C LEU A 273 -16.62 -21.81 -17.66
N ALA A 274 -16.00 -20.71 -18.12
CA ALA A 274 -15.00 -20.76 -19.17
C ALA A 274 -13.71 -21.51 -18.79
N ASN A 275 -13.42 -21.64 -17.48
CA ASN A 275 -12.33 -22.48 -16.99
C ASN A 275 -12.50 -23.93 -17.42
N TYR A 276 -13.69 -24.47 -17.19
CA TYR A 276 -13.99 -25.87 -17.44
C TYR A 276 -14.02 -26.17 -18.95
N THR A 277 -14.56 -25.25 -19.76
CA THR A 277 -14.55 -25.39 -21.21
C THR A 277 -13.14 -25.22 -21.80
N ALA A 278 -12.26 -24.40 -21.21
CA ALA A 278 -10.85 -24.35 -21.58
C ALA A 278 -10.14 -25.67 -21.30
N ILE A 279 -10.40 -26.31 -20.14
CA ILE A 279 -9.86 -27.63 -19.80
C ILE A 279 -10.29 -28.68 -20.83
N LEU A 280 -11.57 -28.66 -21.26
CA LEU A 280 -12.06 -29.54 -22.33
C LEU A 280 -11.34 -29.27 -23.65
N GLY A 281 -11.14 -28.00 -24.02
CA GLY A 281 -10.36 -27.60 -25.19
C GLY A 281 -8.93 -28.12 -25.16
N ALA A 282 -8.24 -27.98 -24.01
CA ALA A 282 -6.90 -28.53 -23.82
C ALA A 282 -6.89 -30.07 -23.94
N GLY A 283 -7.86 -30.74 -23.33
CA GLY A 283 -8.02 -32.19 -23.42
C GLY A 283 -8.19 -32.67 -24.87
N ILE A 284 -8.98 -31.95 -25.67
CA ILE A 284 -9.15 -32.24 -27.11
C ILE A 284 -7.82 -32.13 -27.85
N LEU A 285 -7.06 -31.06 -27.63
CA LEU A 285 -5.76 -30.87 -28.29
C LEU A 285 -4.73 -31.94 -27.87
N ILE A 286 -4.71 -32.32 -26.59
CA ILE A 286 -3.85 -33.39 -26.07
C ILE A 286 -4.23 -34.74 -26.69
N VAL A 287 -5.52 -35.09 -26.72
CA VAL A 287 -5.99 -36.34 -27.35
C VAL A 287 -5.62 -36.34 -28.83
N LYS A 288 -5.80 -35.22 -29.53
CA LYS A 288 -5.40 -35.10 -30.94
C LYS A 288 -3.91 -35.36 -31.14
N GLN A 289 -3.06 -34.99 -30.19
CA GLN A 289 -1.62 -35.29 -30.22
C GLN A 289 -1.33 -36.81 -30.23
N PHE A 290 -2.16 -37.65 -29.63
CA PHE A 290 -1.91 -39.10 -29.61
C PHE A 290 -2.61 -39.86 -30.75
N PHE A 291 -3.76 -39.35 -31.23
CA PHE A 291 -4.64 -40.12 -32.11
C PHE A 291 -4.76 -39.56 -33.54
N ALA A 292 -4.31 -38.35 -33.83
CA ALA A 292 -4.41 -37.77 -35.17
C ALA A 292 -3.09 -37.87 -35.94
N ASP A 293 -3.15 -38.29 -37.20
CA ASP A 293 -2.00 -38.32 -38.11
C ASP A 293 -1.49 -36.90 -38.47
N ASP A 294 -2.35 -35.87 -38.33
CA ASP A 294 -2.10 -34.46 -38.70
C ASP A 294 -1.74 -33.53 -37.52
N SER A 295 -1.35 -34.07 -36.36
CA SER A 295 -1.06 -33.25 -35.17
C SER A 295 -0.08 -32.10 -35.47
N ARG A 296 -0.48 -30.86 -35.18
CA ARG A 296 0.31 -29.66 -35.49
C ARG A 296 1.10 -29.20 -34.27
N GLY A 297 2.35 -28.78 -34.46
CA GLY A 297 3.17 -28.25 -33.37
C GLY A 297 2.56 -27.02 -32.68
N GLU A 298 1.82 -26.20 -33.43
CA GLU A 298 1.13 -25.02 -32.91
C GLU A 298 0.04 -25.32 -31.86
N GLU A 299 -0.62 -26.48 -31.96
CA GLU A 299 -1.67 -26.89 -31.02
C GLU A 299 -1.06 -27.31 -29.67
N LEU A 300 0.02 -28.10 -29.71
CA LEU A 300 0.76 -28.50 -28.51
C LEU A 300 1.39 -27.28 -27.81
N LEU A 301 1.89 -26.30 -28.58
CA LEU A 301 2.50 -25.09 -28.04
C LEU A 301 1.53 -24.33 -27.12
N VAL A 302 0.28 -24.17 -27.53
CA VAL A 302 -0.74 -23.47 -26.73
C VAL A 302 -1.08 -24.22 -25.45
N VAL A 303 -1.14 -25.56 -25.50
CA VAL A 303 -1.39 -26.38 -24.30
C VAL A 303 -0.24 -26.26 -23.30
N VAL A 304 1.02 -26.38 -23.77
CA VAL A 304 2.20 -26.22 -22.91
C VAL A 304 2.25 -24.82 -22.31
N TRP A 305 2.03 -23.79 -23.13
CA TRP A 305 1.98 -22.41 -22.67
C TRP A 305 0.92 -22.20 -21.60
N ALA A 306 -0.32 -22.64 -21.84
CA ALA A 306 -1.41 -22.54 -20.87
C ALA A 306 -1.08 -23.26 -19.55
N ALA A 307 -0.51 -24.47 -19.62
CA ALA A 307 -0.15 -25.25 -18.44
C ALA A 307 0.88 -24.51 -17.56
N PHE A 308 1.91 -23.92 -18.15
CA PHE A 308 2.90 -23.13 -17.41
C PHE A 308 2.30 -21.83 -16.84
N MET A 309 1.42 -21.15 -17.56
CA MET A 309 0.77 -19.93 -17.03
C MET A 309 -0.18 -20.26 -15.87
N VAL A 310 -0.89 -21.39 -15.94
CA VAL A 310 -1.77 -21.85 -14.85
C VAL A 310 -0.93 -22.21 -13.63
N ALA A 311 0.15 -22.99 -13.81
CA ALA A 311 1.06 -23.34 -12.73
C ALA A 311 1.64 -22.10 -12.05
N ALA A 312 2.14 -21.14 -12.85
CA ALA A 312 2.69 -19.90 -12.31
C ALA A 312 1.65 -19.07 -11.56
N THR A 313 0.41 -19.03 -12.03
CA THR A 313 -0.68 -18.29 -11.36
C THR A 313 -1.09 -18.94 -10.04
N PHE A 314 -1.09 -20.28 -9.96
CA PHE A 314 -1.29 -20.97 -8.68
C PHE A 314 -0.18 -20.68 -7.68
N THR A 315 1.07 -20.51 -8.13
CA THR A 315 2.18 -20.08 -7.27
C THR A 315 2.01 -18.63 -6.82
N GLN A 316 1.72 -17.72 -7.75
CA GLN A 316 1.54 -16.30 -7.47
C GLN A 316 0.44 -15.69 -8.31
N ILE A 317 -0.55 -15.11 -7.64
CA ILE A 317 -1.75 -14.56 -8.27
C ILE A 317 -1.42 -13.42 -9.26
N ARG A 318 -0.27 -12.76 -9.13
CA ARG A 318 0.19 -11.71 -10.07
C ARG A 318 0.35 -12.19 -11.50
N PHE A 319 0.70 -13.45 -11.75
CA PHE A 319 0.87 -13.96 -13.12
C PHE A 319 -0.45 -14.18 -13.88
N GLY A 320 -1.59 -14.00 -13.20
CA GLY A 320 -2.91 -14.22 -13.79
C GLY A 320 -3.21 -13.38 -15.04
N TYR A 321 -2.54 -12.24 -15.26
CA TYR A 321 -2.75 -11.43 -16.48
C TYR A 321 -2.20 -12.09 -17.76
N TYR A 322 -1.38 -13.13 -17.66
CA TYR A 322 -0.93 -13.92 -18.82
C TYR A 322 -1.95 -14.97 -19.27
N LEU A 323 -2.96 -15.29 -18.46
CA LEU A 323 -3.90 -16.39 -18.73
C LEU A 323 -4.99 -16.05 -19.74
N THR A 324 -5.31 -14.77 -19.94
CA THR A 324 -6.44 -14.35 -20.78
C THR A 324 -6.36 -14.91 -22.21
N VAL A 325 -5.19 -14.82 -22.84
CA VAL A 325 -4.99 -15.30 -24.23
C VAL A 325 -4.98 -16.83 -24.30
N PRO A 326 -4.21 -17.57 -23.49
CA PRO A 326 -4.27 -19.03 -23.44
C PRO A 326 -5.67 -19.59 -23.17
N VAL A 327 -6.39 -19.06 -22.17
CA VAL A 327 -7.75 -19.52 -21.83
C VAL A 327 -8.72 -19.24 -22.98
N GLY A 328 -8.64 -18.06 -23.60
CA GLY A 328 -9.42 -17.74 -24.80
C GLY A 328 -9.09 -18.64 -25.99
N ALA A 329 -7.81 -18.99 -26.19
CA ALA A 329 -7.34 -19.88 -27.24
C ALA A 329 -7.83 -21.33 -27.05
N LEU A 330 -7.82 -21.85 -25.83
CA LEU A 330 -8.33 -23.18 -25.51
C LEU A 330 -9.85 -23.27 -25.70
N ASN A 331 -10.59 -22.22 -25.31
CA ASN A 331 -12.02 -22.11 -25.62
C ASN A 331 -12.27 -22.05 -27.14
N ALA A 332 -11.44 -21.31 -27.88
CA ALA A 332 -11.49 -21.28 -29.34
C ALA A 332 -11.26 -22.68 -29.96
N ALA A 333 -10.36 -23.48 -29.39
CA ALA A 333 -10.13 -24.86 -29.83
C ALA A 333 -11.36 -25.76 -29.60
N LEU A 334 -12.02 -25.66 -28.45
CA LEU A 334 -13.27 -26.39 -28.17
C LEU A 334 -14.36 -26.03 -29.20
N VAL A 335 -14.56 -24.73 -29.43
CA VAL A 335 -15.55 -24.24 -30.38
C VAL A 335 -15.22 -24.70 -31.81
N GLY A 336 -13.94 -24.64 -32.19
CA GLY A 336 -13.44 -25.16 -33.45
C GLY A 336 -13.72 -26.65 -33.64
N PHE A 337 -13.48 -27.45 -32.60
CA PHE A 337 -13.79 -28.87 -32.58
C PHE A 337 -15.28 -29.13 -32.79
N ILE A 338 -16.15 -28.43 -32.04
CA ILE A 338 -17.61 -28.55 -32.18
C ILE A 338 -18.03 -28.23 -33.62
N MET A 339 -17.59 -27.10 -34.19
CA MET A 339 -17.90 -26.73 -35.57
C MET A 339 -17.46 -27.78 -36.59
N LYS A 340 -16.26 -28.35 -36.42
CA LYS A 340 -15.74 -29.41 -37.30
C LYS A 340 -16.57 -30.69 -37.18
N THR A 341 -16.92 -31.10 -35.96
CA THR A 341 -17.74 -32.31 -35.73
C THR A 341 -19.16 -32.19 -36.26
N MET A 342 -19.71 -30.98 -36.30
CA MET A 342 -21.06 -30.72 -36.80
C MET A 342 -21.14 -30.57 -38.33
N GLY A 343 -20.04 -30.74 -39.05
CA GLY A 343 -20.03 -30.81 -40.52
C GLY A 343 -19.97 -29.47 -41.25
N SER A 344 -19.63 -28.36 -40.59
CA SER A 344 -19.39 -27.08 -41.27
C SER A 344 -18.00 -27.10 -41.94
N PRO A 345 -17.90 -27.18 -43.29
CA PRO A 345 -16.62 -27.16 -43.97
C PRO A 345 -16.17 -25.70 -44.05
N SER A 346 -15.27 -25.32 -43.14
CA SER A 346 -14.45 -24.12 -43.27
C SER A 346 -15.21 -22.81 -43.53
N GLY A 347 -16.13 -22.39 -42.65
CA GLY A 347 -16.44 -20.99 -42.30
C GLY A 347 -16.54 -19.87 -43.38
N ASP A 348 -16.65 -20.17 -44.67
CA ASP A 348 -16.66 -19.21 -45.79
C ASP A 348 -18.06 -19.06 -46.40
N GLN A 349 -19.03 -19.92 -46.04
CA GLN A 349 -20.42 -19.82 -46.47
C GLN A 349 -21.34 -19.80 -45.25
N ILE A 350 -21.76 -18.60 -44.83
CA ILE A 350 -22.68 -18.36 -43.71
C ILE A 350 -24.12 -18.81 -44.04
N LEU A 351 -24.40 -19.17 -45.30
CA LEU A 351 -25.76 -19.33 -45.83
C LEU A 351 -26.27 -20.79 -45.85
N ASP A 352 -25.44 -21.79 -45.57
CA ASP A 352 -25.83 -23.22 -45.50
C ASP A 352 -25.57 -23.80 -44.09
N ILE A 353 -26.14 -23.17 -43.06
CA ILE A 353 -26.00 -23.61 -41.66
C ILE A 353 -27.37 -24.11 -41.16
N GLU A 354 -27.42 -25.35 -40.67
CA GLU A 354 -28.64 -25.95 -40.13
C GLU A 354 -29.00 -25.30 -38.77
N LEU A 355 -30.28 -25.12 -38.47
CA LEU A 355 -30.75 -24.40 -37.28
C LEU A 355 -30.16 -24.97 -35.97
N TYR A 356 -29.99 -26.29 -35.86
CA TYR A 356 -29.40 -26.90 -34.66
C TYR A 356 -27.91 -26.58 -34.50
N GLN A 357 -27.16 -26.33 -35.58
CA GLN A 357 -25.76 -25.90 -35.55
C GLN A 357 -25.65 -24.49 -34.98
N VAL A 358 -26.51 -23.57 -35.45
CA VAL A 358 -26.60 -22.20 -34.92
C VAL A 358 -26.96 -22.21 -33.44
N ILE A 359 -27.96 -23.01 -33.04
CA ILE A 359 -28.39 -23.13 -31.63
C ILE A 359 -27.26 -23.69 -30.76
N THR A 360 -26.54 -24.72 -31.21
CA THR A 360 -25.44 -25.31 -30.42
C THR A 360 -24.31 -24.31 -30.22
N ILE A 361 -23.91 -23.61 -31.27
CA ILE A 361 -22.87 -22.57 -31.19
C ILE A 361 -23.32 -21.43 -30.26
N PHE A 362 -24.58 -20.98 -30.40
CA PHE A 362 -25.16 -19.97 -29.53
C PHE A 362 -25.13 -20.40 -28.06
N VAL A 363 -25.55 -21.65 -27.76
CA VAL A 363 -25.49 -22.19 -26.40
C VAL A 363 -24.08 -22.24 -25.85
N VAL A 364 -23.08 -22.66 -26.64
CA VAL A 364 -21.68 -22.69 -26.22
C VAL A 364 -21.16 -21.28 -25.93
N VAL A 365 -21.48 -20.30 -26.78
CA VAL A 365 -21.15 -18.89 -26.53
C VAL A 365 -21.83 -18.38 -25.26
N LEU A 366 -23.09 -18.73 -25.03
CA LEU A 366 -23.79 -18.36 -23.81
C LEU A 366 -23.11 -18.96 -22.57
N VAL A 367 -22.76 -20.25 -22.60
CA VAL A 367 -22.06 -20.92 -21.49
C VAL A 367 -20.72 -20.24 -21.18
N ILE A 368 -19.98 -19.81 -22.21
CA ILE A 368 -18.70 -19.14 -22.06
C ILE A 368 -18.87 -17.72 -21.50
N PHE A 369 -19.71 -16.88 -22.12
CA PHE A 369 -19.71 -15.43 -21.86
C PHE A 369 -20.81 -14.95 -20.91
N VAL A 370 -21.98 -15.58 -20.87
CA VAL A 370 -23.10 -15.09 -20.03
C VAL A 370 -22.76 -15.03 -18.54
N PRO A 371 -22.06 -16.04 -17.96
CA PRO A 371 -21.63 -15.95 -16.57
C PRO A 371 -20.74 -14.73 -16.29
N MET A 372 -19.90 -14.33 -17.24
CA MET A 372 -18.96 -13.20 -17.10
C MET A 372 -19.64 -11.82 -17.29
N VAL A 373 -20.74 -11.75 -18.03
CA VAL A 373 -21.41 -10.48 -18.40
C VAL A 373 -22.43 -10.01 -17.35
N GLY A 374 -22.77 -10.82 -16.35
CA GLY A 374 -23.49 -10.28 -15.19
C GLY A 374 -24.99 -10.51 -15.15
N VAL A 375 -25.50 -11.72 -15.42
CA VAL A 375 -26.91 -12.02 -15.11
C VAL A 375 -27.07 -12.17 -13.60
N VAL A 376 -27.35 -11.02 -12.95
CA VAL A 376 -27.51 -10.87 -11.49
C VAL A 376 -28.52 -11.89 -10.94
N GLY A 377 -28.13 -12.61 -9.88
CA GLY A 377 -28.97 -13.58 -9.18
C GLY A 377 -28.87 -15.04 -9.65
N LEU A 378 -28.24 -15.34 -10.79
CA LEU A 378 -28.01 -16.72 -11.26
C LEU A 378 -26.56 -17.20 -11.08
N PHE A 379 -25.57 -16.33 -11.30
CA PHE A 379 -24.14 -16.71 -11.30
C PHE A 379 -23.21 -15.76 -10.52
N ASN A 380 -23.74 -14.66 -9.99
CA ASN A 380 -22.96 -13.59 -9.36
C ASN A 380 -23.54 -13.21 -8.00
N ASP A 381 -22.66 -12.89 -7.05
CA ASP A 381 -23.02 -12.41 -5.72
C ASP A 381 -23.16 -10.89 -5.76
N GLU A 382 -24.19 -10.34 -5.13
CA GLU A 382 -24.46 -8.88 -5.09
C GLU A 382 -23.29 -8.08 -4.48
N ASN A 383 -22.35 -8.75 -3.79
CA ASN A 383 -21.23 -8.12 -3.10
C ASN A 383 -19.85 -8.27 -3.78
N SER A 384 -19.76 -8.91 -4.97
CA SER A 384 -18.52 -9.04 -5.74
C SER A 384 -18.57 -8.27 -7.06
N ALA A 385 -17.44 -7.65 -7.43
CA ALA A 385 -17.23 -7.12 -8.78
C ALA A 385 -17.01 -8.30 -9.75
N ASP A 386 -18.12 -8.90 -10.17
CA ASP A 386 -18.14 -10.16 -10.93
C ASP A 386 -18.16 -9.96 -12.45
N THR A 387 -18.34 -8.72 -12.91
CA THR A 387 -18.32 -8.36 -14.33
C THR A 387 -17.14 -7.46 -14.69
N ALA A 388 -16.75 -7.45 -15.97
CA ALA A 388 -15.68 -6.59 -16.47
C ALA A 388 -15.92 -5.10 -16.17
N ARG A 389 -17.18 -4.65 -16.31
CA ARG A 389 -17.56 -3.27 -16.03
C ARG A 389 -17.42 -2.93 -14.54
N GLU A 390 -17.94 -3.78 -13.65
CA GLU A 390 -17.84 -3.55 -12.20
C GLU A 390 -16.38 -3.59 -11.72
N LEU A 391 -15.56 -4.51 -12.27
CA LEU A 391 -14.14 -4.55 -11.96
C LEU A 391 -13.42 -3.28 -12.42
N ALA A 392 -13.68 -2.85 -13.67
CA ALA A 392 -13.12 -1.61 -14.20
C ALA A 392 -13.56 -0.39 -13.38
N ASP A 393 -14.85 -0.27 -13.08
CA ASP A 393 -15.40 0.81 -12.27
C ASP A 393 -14.77 0.81 -10.87
N ALA A 394 -14.62 -0.35 -10.22
CA ALA A 394 -14.04 -0.48 -8.89
C ALA A 394 -12.54 -0.11 -8.84
N ARG A 395 -11.80 -0.38 -9.92
CA ARG A 395 -10.34 -0.18 -10.01
C ARG A 395 -9.93 1.15 -10.64
N SER A 396 -10.86 1.91 -11.21
CA SER A 396 -10.61 3.23 -11.81
C SER A 396 -10.55 4.37 -10.79
N ALA A 397 -10.73 4.11 -9.49
CA ALA A 397 -10.59 5.13 -8.45
C ALA A 397 -9.10 5.41 -8.17
N PRO A 398 -8.70 6.68 -7.90
CA PRO A 398 -7.31 7.04 -7.62
C PRO A 398 -6.75 6.35 -6.36
N GLY A 399 -7.62 5.88 -5.46
CA GLY A 399 -7.21 5.07 -4.31
C GLY A 399 -6.52 5.90 -3.23
N GLY A 400 -5.52 5.33 -2.55
CA GLY A 400 -4.89 5.94 -1.37
C GLY A 400 -4.10 7.23 -1.64
N ILE A 401 -3.71 7.49 -2.89
CA ILE A 401 -2.97 8.72 -3.26
C ILE A 401 -3.74 9.99 -2.93
N VAL A 402 -5.08 9.94 -2.90
CA VAL A 402 -5.91 11.12 -2.59
C VAL A 402 -5.61 11.66 -1.19
N GLY A 403 -5.34 10.79 -0.21
CA GLY A 403 -4.97 11.21 1.14
C GLY A 403 -3.46 11.46 1.34
N TRP A 404 -2.66 11.27 0.29
CA TRP A 404 -1.23 11.55 0.28
C TRP A 404 -0.87 12.80 -0.52
N LYS A 405 -1.68 13.13 -1.53
CA LYS A 405 -1.40 14.18 -2.50
C LYS A 405 -1.09 15.52 -1.84
N ASP A 406 -1.94 15.98 -0.93
CA ASP A 406 -1.75 17.24 -0.19
C ASP A 406 -0.38 17.29 0.50
N SER A 407 -0.03 16.28 1.29
CA SER A 407 1.27 16.23 1.96
C SER A 407 2.47 16.13 1.01
N LEU A 408 2.31 15.49 -0.15
CA LEU A 408 3.37 15.39 -1.17
C LEU A 408 3.56 16.71 -1.92
N ASP A 409 2.47 17.38 -2.27
CA ASP A 409 2.49 18.73 -2.87
C ASP A 409 3.10 19.73 -1.89
N TRP A 410 2.67 19.69 -0.62
CA TRP A 410 3.25 20.52 0.45
C TRP A 410 4.76 20.29 0.56
N MET A 411 5.22 19.04 0.55
CA MET A 411 6.65 18.74 0.64
C MET A 411 7.42 19.31 -0.55
N ASN A 412 6.87 19.19 -1.77
CA ASN A 412 7.50 19.77 -2.96
C ASN A 412 7.68 21.29 -2.85
N GLU A 413 6.67 21.98 -2.32
CA GLU A 413 6.60 23.45 -2.25
C GLU A 413 7.23 24.07 -0.99
N ASN A 414 7.29 23.34 0.13
CA ASN A 414 7.66 23.88 1.45
C ASN A 414 8.95 23.28 2.03
N THR A 415 9.64 22.41 1.28
CA THR A 415 10.98 21.93 1.65
C THR A 415 12.00 22.33 0.60
N PRO A 416 13.29 22.51 0.95
CA PRO A 416 14.34 22.84 -0.02
C PRO A 416 14.42 21.85 -1.17
N GLU A 417 14.93 22.26 -2.32
CA GLU A 417 15.25 21.29 -3.38
C GLU A 417 16.41 20.38 -2.93
N GLU A 418 16.46 19.16 -3.46
CA GLU A 418 17.55 18.21 -3.16
C GLU A 418 18.90 18.84 -3.57
N GLY A 419 19.85 18.94 -2.63
CA GLY A 419 21.13 19.64 -2.83
C GLY A 419 21.18 21.07 -2.24
N GLN A 420 20.08 21.56 -1.67
CA GLN A 420 20.00 22.92 -1.11
C GLN A 420 19.64 22.99 0.38
N TYR A 421 19.43 21.86 1.05
CA TYR A 421 19.16 21.85 2.49
C TYR A 421 20.37 22.36 3.28
N GLY A 422 20.18 23.39 4.10
CA GLY A 422 21.27 24.09 4.82
C GLY A 422 22.31 24.75 3.91
N ASN A 423 22.06 24.79 2.60
CA ASN A 423 22.96 25.36 1.60
C ASN A 423 22.12 26.02 0.48
N PRO A 424 21.47 27.17 0.74
CA PRO A 424 20.58 27.82 -0.23
C PRO A 424 21.26 28.21 -1.55
N ASP A 425 22.58 28.45 -1.53
CA ASP A 425 23.38 28.76 -2.73
C ASP A 425 23.88 27.50 -3.47
N GLY A 426 23.51 26.30 -3.00
CA GLY A 426 23.86 25.01 -3.59
C GLY A 426 23.22 24.76 -4.96
N GLU A 427 23.85 23.90 -5.76
CA GLU A 427 23.28 23.45 -7.04
C GLU A 427 22.25 22.34 -6.79
N ALA A 428 20.99 22.60 -7.12
CA ALA A 428 19.92 21.63 -7.00
C ALA A 428 20.14 20.43 -7.92
N MET A 429 19.79 19.24 -7.43
CA MET A 429 19.86 18.00 -8.20
C MET A 429 18.78 17.97 -9.28
N ASP A 430 19.16 17.67 -10.51
CA ASP A 430 18.22 17.49 -11.62
C ASP A 430 17.46 16.16 -11.50
N LEU A 431 16.18 16.20 -11.15
CA LEU A 431 15.33 15.01 -11.04
C LEU A 431 15.35 14.11 -12.29
N TRP A 432 15.48 14.71 -13.47
CA TRP A 432 15.51 13.99 -14.77
C TRP A 432 16.91 13.91 -15.38
N GLY A 433 17.93 14.22 -14.58
CA GLY A 433 19.32 14.24 -14.95
C GLY A 433 19.89 12.86 -15.32
N GLN A 434 21.13 12.86 -15.79
CA GLN A 434 21.86 11.63 -16.11
C GLN A 434 22.82 11.28 -14.97
N TYR A 435 22.52 10.17 -14.30
CA TYR A 435 23.30 9.67 -13.17
C TYR A 435 24.14 8.46 -13.58
N ARG A 436 25.37 8.37 -13.04
CA ARG A 436 26.22 7.19 -13.21
C ARG A 436 25.69 6.07 -12.34
N LEU A 437 25.56 4.87 -12.91
CA LEU A 437 25.27 3.67 -12.12
C LEU A 437 26.45 3.38 -11.18
N THR A 438 26.19 3.37 -9.88
CA THR A 438 27.12 3.07 -8.80
C THR A 438 26.49 2.09 -7.82
N ASP A 439 27.33 1.41 -7.04
CA ASP A 439 26.85 0.59 -5.91
C ASP A 439 26.43 1.47 -4.74
N ASP A 440 27.13 2.60 -4.58
CA ASP A 440 26.89 3.61 -3.56
C ASP A 440 27.00 4.98 -4.24
N TYR A 441 25.95 5.80 -4.19
CA TYR A 441 25.89 7.08 -4.89
C TYR A 441 26.28 8.20 -3.93
N ASP A 442 27.38 8.88 -4.24
CA ASP A 442 27.86 10.00 -3.44
C ASP A 442 26.95 11.22 -3.65
N TYR A 443 26.03 11.44 -2.71
CA TYR A 443 25.09 12.54 -2.75
C TYR A 443 25.78 13.87 -2.42
N PRO A 444 25.43 14.97 -3.13
CA PRO A 444 25.99 16.28 -2.84
C PRO A 444 25.54 16.80 -1.47
N ASP A 445 26.30 17.74 -0.90
CA ASP A 445 25.90 18.48 0.30
C ASP A 445 24.51 19.10 0.11
N GLY A 446 23.64 18.98 1.11
CA GLY A 446 22.28 19.50 1.07
C GLY A 446 21.25 18.58 0.40
N ALA A 447 21.65 17.41 -0.11
CA ALA A 447 20.71 16.34 -0.45
C ALA A 447 20.17 15.68 0.83
N TYR A 448 18.96 15.14 0.79
CA TYR A 448 18.38 14.50 1.98
C TYR A 448 17.42 13.35 1.66
N GLY A 449 17.25 12.47 2.66
CA GLY A 449 16.32 11.35 2.59
C GLY A 449 14.95 11.66 3.20
N VAL A 450 13.91 11.03 2.65
CA VAL A 450 12.56 10.95 3.22
C VAL A 450 12.25 9.51 3.63
N MET A 451 12.13 9.29 4.93
CA MET A 451 11.83 7.99 5.51
C MET A 451 10.32 7.73 5.48
N SER A 452 9.92 6.59 4.94
CA SER A 452 8.54 6.11 4.99
C SER A 452 8.51 4.59 4.78
N TRP A 453 7.32 3.99 4.85
CA TRP A 453 7.16 2.61 4.41
C TRP A 453 7.41 2.48 2.90
N TRP A 454 8.06 1.39 2.49
CA TRP A 454 8.55 1.20 1.13
C TRP A 454 7.46 1.30 0.04
N ASP A 455 6.20 1.02 0.37
CA ASP A 455 5.06 1.14 -0.54
C ASP A 455 4.92 2.55 -1.15
N TYR A 456 5.40 3.59 -0.47
CA TYR A 456 5.14 4.99 -0.80
C TYR A 456 6.30 5.69 -1.51
N GLY A 457 7.46 5.03 -1.67
CA GLY A 457 8.66 5.67 -2.24
C GLY A 457 8.46 6.24 -3.64
N HIS A 458 7.71 5.57 -4.53
CA HIS A 458 7.42 6.12 -5.85
C HIS A 458 6.55 7.38 -5.81
N TRP A 459 5.69 7.54 -4.80
CA TRP A 459 4.90 8.76 -4.63
C TRP A 459 5.77 9.90 -4.13
N ILE A 460 6.68 9.62 -3.21
CA ILE A 460 7.68 10.60 -2.73
C ILE A 460 8.55 11.07 -3.90
N THR A 461 9.13 10.16 -4.68
CA THR A 461 9.94 10.56 -5.85
C THR A 461 9.13 11.27 -6.92
N GLY A 462 7.94 10.76 -7.27
CA GLY A 462 7.20 11.23 -8.44
C GLY A 462 6.31 12.44 -8.21
N GLN A 463 5.90 12.72 -6.96
CA GLN A 463 5.00 13.82 -6.61
C GLN A 463 5.65 14.84 -5.68
N ALA A 464 6.39 14.39 -4.66
CA ALA A 464 7.14 15.33 -3.80
C ALA A 464 8.47 15.75 -4.44
N GLU A 465 8.97 15.00 -5.43
CA GLU A 465 10.28 15.22 -6.05
C GLU A 465 11.40 15.23 -5.01
N ARG A 466 11.34 14.29 -4.07
CA ARG A 466 12.35 14.06 -3.03
C ARG A 466 12.84 12.62 -3.03
N ILE A 467 13.97 12.35 -2.37
CA ILE A 467 14.63 11.04 -2.37
C ILE A 467 14.07 10.16 -1.24
N PRO A 468 13.33 9.06 -1.52
CA PRO A 468 12.86 8.16 -0.48
C PRO A 468 13.97 7.22 0.00
N ASN A 469 14.06 6.97 1.30
CA ASN A 469 15.00 5.96 1.83
C ASN A 469 14.59 4.52 1.50
N ALA A 470 13.31 4.27 1.18
CA ALA A 470 12.78 2.96 0.82
C ALA A 470 11.74 3.05 -0.30
N ASN A 471 11.68 2.04 -1.18
CA ASN A 471 10.85 2.13 -2.39
C ASN A 471 10.10 0.82 -2.75
N PRO A 472 9.11 0.87 -3.68
CA PRO A 472 8.33 -0.30 -4.13
C PRO A 472 9.10 -1.44 -4.77
N PHE A 473 10.41 -1.28 -5.06
CA PHE A 473 11.30 -2.37 -5.44
C PHE A 473 11.85 -3.15 -4.23
N GLN A 474 11.39 -2.79 -3.02
CA GLN A 474 11.81 -3.35 -1.71
C GLN A 474 13.24 -2.99 -1.31
N GLU A 475 13.86 -2.05 -2.00
CA GLU A 475 15.11 -1.43 -1.57
C GLU A 475 14.83 -0.57 -0.33
N GLY A 476 15.73 -0.64 0.67
CA GLY A 476 15.57 0.08 1.94
C GLY A 476 14.44 -0.45 2.84
N ALA A 477 13.70 -1.49 2.45
CA ALA A 477 12.53 -1.96 3.20
C ALA A 477 12.87 -2.42 4.64
N SER A 478 14.02 -3.07 4.84
CA SER A 478 14.50 -3.45 6.19
C SER A 478 14.88 -2.24 7.03
N VAL A 479 15.52 -1.22 6.46
CA VAL A 479 15.84 0.03 7.17
C VAL A 479 14.55 0.74 7.59
N ALA A 480 13.57 0.87 6.69
CA ALA A 480 12.27 1.43 7.01
C ALA A 480 11.55 0.62 8.10
N ALA A 481 11.60 -0.71 8.04
CA ALA A 481 10.99 -1.57 9.06
C ALA A 481 11.61 -1.35 10.45
N GLU A 482 12.94 -1.33 10.53
CA GLU A 482 13.65 -1.12 11.78
C GLU A 482 13.44 0.27 12.37
N PHE A 483 13.41 1.31 11.53
CA PHE A 483 13.09 2.67 11.96
C PHE A 483 11.67 2.75 12.52
N LEU A 484 10.67 2.28 11.76
CA LEU A 484 9.26 2.37 12.15
C LEU A 484 8.95 1.60 13.43
N LEU A 485 9.63 0.47 13.66
CA LEU A 485 9.46 -0.37 14.84
C LEU A 485 10.42 -0.02 16.01
N ALA A 486 11.36 0.92 15.82
CA ALA A 486 12.30 1.30 16.86
C ALA A 486 11.57 1.70 18.15
N GLN A 487 12.04 1.19 19.28
CA GLN A 487 11.37 1.28 20.59
C GLN A 487 11.70 2.56 21.36
N ASN A 488 12.69 3.31 20.89
CA ASN A 488 13.08 4.61 21.42
C ASN A 488 13.80 5.41 20.33
N GLU A 489 14.00 6.68 20.60
CA GLU A 489 14.58 7.63 19.63
C GLU A 489 16.05 7.32 19.33
N THR A 490 16.85 6.97 20.34
CA THR A 490 18.25 6.56 20.14
C THR A 490 18.39 5.39 19.17
N GLN A 491 17.51 4.39 19.26
CA GLN A 491 17.48 3.28 18.33
C GLN A 491 17.09 3.74 16.90
N ALA A 492 16.12 4.65 16.78
CA ALA A 492 15.72 5.20 15.50
C ALA A 492 16.88 5.95 14.82
N GLU A 493 17.62 6.76 15.59
CA GLU A 493 18.81 7.47 15.12
C GLU A 493 19.93 6.52 14.68
N GLN A 494 20.14 5.41 15.39
CA GLN A 494 21.09 4.38 14.98
C GLN A 494 20.71 3.77 13.62
N VAL A 495 19.42 3.54 13.37
CA VAL A 495 18.96 3.04 12.06
C VAL A 495 19.19 4.08 10.97
N LEU A 496 18.83 5.35 11.20
CA LEU A 496 19.07 6.41 10.20
C LEU A 496 20.56 6.61 9.90
N SER A 497 21.44 6.45 10.89
CA SER A 497 22.89 6.55 10.69
C SER A 497 23.47 5.51 9.70
N THR A 498 22.72 4.45 9.39
CA THR A 498 23.13 3.43 8.39
C THR A 498 22.84 3.83 6.95
N VAL A 499 22.01 4.85 6.75
CA VAL A 499 21.64 5.40 5.44
C VAL A 499 21.98 6.88 5.29
N ASP A 500 22.47 7.51 6.36
CA ASP A 500 23.04 8.84 6.31
C ASP A 500 24.44 8.75 5.68
N GLU A 501 24.68 9.52 4.62
CA GLU A 501 25.93 9.48 3.86
C GLU A 501 27.05 10.23 4.59
N ASN A 502 26.77 11.47 4.98
CA ASN A 502 27.71 12.36 5.64
C ASN A 502 26.98 13.40 6.50
N GLU A 503 27.72 14.36 7.07
CA GLU A 503 27.14 15.37 7.97
C GLU A 503 26.08 16.25 7.28
N ASN A 504 26.20 16.45 5.96
CA ASN A 504 25.40 17.35 5.15
C ASN A 504 24.38 16.63 4.23
N ALA A 505 24.44 15.30 4.16
CA ALA A 505 23.51 14.48 3.38
C ALA A 505 22.91 13.37 4.28
N LYS A 506 21.79 13.71 4.92
CA LYS A 506 21.10 12.87 5.93
C LYS A 506 19.63 12.68 5.61
N THR A 507 19.02 11.68 6.23
CA THR A 507 17.56 11.59 6.30
C THR A 507 17.01 12.74 7.12
N ARG A 508 16.13 13.56 6.53
CA ARG A 508 15.56 14.78 7.14
C ARG A 508 14.08 14.72 7.41
N TYR A 509 13.32 13.95 6.62
CA TYR A 509 11.87 13.91 6.78
C TYR A 509 11.37 12.50 7.03
N VAL A 510 10.25 12.39 7.73
CA VAL A 510 9.52 11.14 7.93
C VAL A 510 8.07 11.35 7.54
N MET A 511 7.56 10.51 6.64
CA MET A 511 6.14 10.51 6.26
C MET A 511 5.47 9.23 6.76
N VAL A 512 4.39 9.38 7.52
CA VAL A 512 3.62 8.26 8.09
C VAL A 512 2.13 8.39 7.76
N ASP A 513 1.48 7.25 7.50
CA ASP A 513 0.04 7.20 7.23
C ASP A 513 -0.73 6.34 8.23
N TRP A 514 -2.06 6.50 8.20
CA TRP A 514 -2.95 5.81 9.13
C TRP A 514 -2.92 4.28 8.99
N LYS A 515 -2.54 3.75 7.82
CA LYS A 515 -2.43 2.30 7.61
C LYS A 515 -1.21 1.73 8.31
N MET A 516 -0.11 2.47 8.36
CA MET A 516 1.13 2.02 9.02
C MET A 516 0.92 1.78 10.52
N VAL A 517 -0.01 2.49 11.18
CA VAL A 517 -0.37 2.25 12.59
C VAL A 517 -1.56 1.31 12.81
N GLU A 518 -2.25 0.88 11.76
CA GLU A 518 -3.42 0.00 11.88
C GLU A 518 -2.99 -1.47 11.97
N THR A 519 -3.33 -2.10 13.10
CA THR A 519 -2.99 -3.50 13.43
C THR A 519 -4.00 -4.49 12.86
N GLU A 520 -5.22 -4.06 12.50
CA GLU A 520 -6.18 -4.89 11.77
C GLU A 520 -5.85 -4.95 10.27
N SER A 521 -5.11 -6.00 9.91
CA SER A 521 -4.67 -6.29 8.54
C SER A 521 -5.75 -6.93 7.65
N SER A 522 -6.88 -7.38 8.22
CA SER A 522 -7.92 -8.04 7.42
C SER A 522 -8.62 -7.06 6.49
N ARG A 523 -8.92 -7.51 5.27
CA ARG A 523 -9.80 -6.75 4.37
C ARG A 523 -11.21 -6.64 4.97
N PRO A 524 -11.89 -5.51 4.77
CA PRO A 524 -11.52 -4.42 3.86
C PRO A 524 -10.64 -3.32 4.46
N LEU A 525 -10.27 -3.39 5.75
CA LEU A 525 -9.48 -2.33 6.39
C LEU A 525 -8.03 -2.31 5.90
N GLY A 526 -7.36 -3.47 5.94
CA GLY A 526 -6.05 -3.65 5.34
C GLY A 526 -4.94 -2.80 5.96
N GLY A 527 -4.87 -2.76 7.30
CA GLY A 527 -3.75 -2.15 8.01
C GLY A 527 -2.41 -2.80 7.70
N LYS A 528 -1.33 -2.04 7.85
CA LYS A 528 0.04 -2.41 7.45
C LYS A 528 1.01 -2.58 8.61
N PHE A 529 0.59 -2.35 9.85
CA PHE A 529 1.49 -2.49 11.01
C PHE A 529 2.12 -3.88 11.12
N PHE A 530 1.45 -4.91 10.60
CA PHE A 530 1.94 -6.30 10.62
C PHE A 530 3.14 -6.57 9.70
N ALA A 531 3.36 -5.71 8.71
CA ALA A 531 4.28 -5.99 7.61
C ALA A 531 5.76 -5.74 7.96
N PRO A 532 6.14 -4.65 8.66
CA PRO A 532 7.53 -4.40 9.07
C PRO A 532 8.24 -5.57 9.75
N THR A 533 7.57 -6.34 10.61
CA THR A 533 8.20 -7.49 11.30
C THR A 533 8.63 -8.61 10.36
N ALA A 534 8.17 -8.64 9.10
CA ALA A 534 8.62 -9.63 8.11
C ALA A 534 9.90 -9.20 7.36
N PHE A 535 10.43 -8.01 7.66
CA PHE A 535 11.63 -7.42 7.04
C PHE A 535 12.78 -7.22 8.04
N THR A 536 12.60 -7.62 9.28
CA THR A 536 13.61 -7.59 10.35
C THR A 536 13.43 -8.81 11.25
N ASP A 537 14.53 -9.34 11.78
CA ASP A 537 14.55 -10.46 12.73
C ASP A 537 14.46 -10.00 14.20
N LYS A 538 14.48 -8.69 14.44
CA LYS A 538 14.50 -8.10 15.78
C LYS A 538 13.14 -8.19 16.49
N TYR A 539 12.05 -8.30 15.75
CA TYR A 539 10.70 -8.17 16.28
C TYR A 539 9.70 -9.13 15.66
N ASP A 540 8.69 -9.49 16.47
CA ASP A 540 7.56 -10.33 16.05
C ASP A 540 6.22 -9.62 16.29
N ASN A 541 5.24 -9.86 15.41
CA ASN A 541 3.90 -9.24 15.53
C ASN A 541 3.23 -9.45 16.90
N GLN A 542 3.42 -10.61 17.51
CA GLN A 542 2.80 -10.97 18.80
C GLN A 542 3.35 -10.11 19.97
N GLN A 543 4.51 -9.48 19.82
CA GLN A 543 5.08 -8.55 20.80
C GLN A 543 4.32 -7.23 20.82
N PHE A 544 3.70 -6.84 19.71
CA PHE A 544 3.02 -5.56 19.55
C PHE A 544 1.52 -5.62 19.77
N TYR A 545 0.84 -6.68 19.34
CA TYR A 545 -0.61 -6.76 19.45
C TYR A 545 -1.15 -8.19 19.46
N THR A 546 -2.39 -8.33 19.90
CA THR A 546 -3.16 -9.59 19.89
C THR A 546 -4.62 -9.32 19.52
N ARG A 547 -5.33 -10.34 19.01
CA ARG A 547 -6.73 -10.19 18.58
C ARG A 547 -7.68 -10.43 19.74
N ILE A 548 -8.67 -9.56 19.94
CA ILE A 548 -9.79 -9.85 20.85
C ILE A 548 -10.92 -10.51 20.05
N LEU A 549 -11.24 -11.76 20.36
CA LEU A 549 -12.32 -12.50 19.72
C LEU A 549 -13.58 -12.50 20.58
N ALA A 550 -14.75 -12.38 19.96
CA ALA A 550 -16.03 -12.71 20.58
C ALA A 550 -16.63 -13.93 19.90
N THR A 551 -17.00 -14.94 20.69
CA THR A 551 -17.66 -16.16 20.22
C THR A 551 -19.17 -16.00 20.35
N ASN A 552 -19.90 -16.22 19.26
CA ASN A 552 -21.37 -16.17 19.27
C ASN A 552 -21.99 -17.47 19.80
N GLN A 553 -23.31 -17.48 20.03
CA GLN A 553 -24.03 -18.67 20.53
C GLN A 553 -23.97 -19.90 19.60
N GLN A 554 -23.58 -19.71 18.34
CA GLN A 554 -23.40 -20.78 17.34
C GLN A 554 -21.95 -21.29 17.28
N GLY A 555 -21.07 -20.85 18.19
CA GLY A 555 -19.67 -21.25 18.26
C GLY A 555 -18.76 -20.59 17.21
N ARG A 556 -19.23 -19.57 16.49
CA ARG A 556 -18.38 -18.80 15.54
C ARG A 556 -17.70 -17.65 16.27
N SER A 557 -16.37 -17.62 16.24
CA SER A 557 -15.55 -16.53 16.78
C SER A 557 -15.31 -15.45 15.72
N ARG A 558 -15.35 -14.18 16.13
CA ARG A 558 -15.03 -13.02 15.28
C ARG A 558 -14.12 -12.04 16.02
N THR A 559 -13.10 -11.50 15.35
CA THR A 559 -12.25 -10.43 15.91
C THR A 559 -13.05 -9.16 16.10
N ILE A 560 -13.26 -8.72 17.34
CA ILE A 560 -14.03 -7.51 17.67
C ILE A 560 -13.17 -6.24 17.78
N SER A 561 -11.90 -6.38 18.14
CA SER A 561 -10.90 -5.32 18.22
C SER A 561 -9.50 -5.94 18.24
N MET A 562 -8.48 -5.13 17.99
CA MET A 562 -7.10 -5.43 18.37
C MET A 562 -6.84 -4.93 19.79
N LEU A 563 -5.99 -5.66 20.52
CA LEU A 563 -5.38 -5.27 21.79
C LEU A 563 -3.89 -5.03 21.53
N ASN A 564 -3.48 -3.78 21.57
CA ASN A 564 -2.09 -3.36 21.43
C ASN A 564 -1.36 -3.49 22.78
N LYS A 565 -0.09 -3.87 22.74
CA LYS A 565 0.82 -4.03 23.89
C LYS A 565 1.76 -2.81 23.96
N GLN A 566 2.46 -2.61 25.06
CA GLN A 566 3.35 -1.43 25.22
C GLN A 566 4.36 -1.23 24.08
N PRO A 567 5.00 -2.29 23.51
CA PRO A 567 5.90 -2.12 22.37
C PRO A 567 5.27 -1.47 21.13
N TYR A 568 3.95 -1.59 20.94
CA TYR A 568 3.23 -0.89 19.87
C TYR A 568 3.25 0.62 20.09
N TYR A 569 3.02 1.05 21.33
CA TYR A 569 2.99 2.47 21.69
C TYR A 569 4.38 3.10 21.69
N GLN A 570 5.40 2.31 21.99
CA GLN A 570 6.81 2.72 21.96
C GLN A 570 7.41 2.78 20.55
N SER A 571 6.79 2.12 19.57
CA SER A 571 7.27 2.17 18.18
C SER A 571 7.25 3.59 17.61
N MET A 572 8.28 3.97 16.86
CA MET A 572 8.37 5.30 16.23
C MET A 572 7.13 5.64 15.40
N VAL A 573 6.60 4.69 14.63
CA VAL A 573 5.42 4.94 13.81
C VAL A 573 4.19 5.35 14.63
N THR A 574 4.01 4.76 15.82
CA THR A 574 2.92 5.11 16.72
C THR A 574 3.18 6.44 17.43
N ARG A 575 4.41 6.68 17.93
CA ARG A 575 4.81 7.94 18.58
C ARG A 575 4.61 9.14 17.65
N LEU A 576 5.01 9.01 16.39
CA LEU A 576 4.80 10.02 15.36
C LEU A 576 3.30 10.16 15.04
N TYR A 577 2.62 9.09 14.63
CA TYR A 577 1.27 9.23 14.08
C TYR A 577 0.18 9.50 15.14
N HIS A 578 0.16 8.82 16.28
CA HIS A 578 -0.90 9.00 17.28
C HIS A 578 -0.63 10.21 18.19
N PHE A 579 0.62 10.43 18.58
CA PHE A 579 0.99 11.40 19.61
C PHE A 579 1.72 12.64 19.07
N HIS A 580 2.00 12.70 17.77
CA HIS A 580 2.72 13.83 17.14
C HIS A 580 4.08 14.12 17.79
N GLY A 581 4.70 13.09 18.38
CA GLY A 581 5.94 13.20 19.15
C GLY A 581 5.78 13.69 20.58
N SER A 582 4.58 14.02 21.06
CA SER A 582 4.34 14.32 22.48
C SER A 582 4.48 13.07 23.35
N SER A 583 4.79 13.27 24.64
CA SER A 583 4.60 12.22 25.65
C SER A 583 3.12 11.87 25.81
N GLU A 584 2.85 10.62 26.20
CA GLU A 584 1.49 10.13 26.45
C GLU A 584 1.45 9.18 27.66
N ASP A 585 0.41 9.34 28.48
CA ASP A 585 0.14 8.50 29.65
C ASP A 585 -1.07 7.57 29.45
N PRO A 586 -1.17 6.47 30.23
CA PRO A 586 -2.34 5.59 30.19
C PRO A 586 -3.67 6.26 30.59
N GLY A 587 -3.62 7.38 31.31
CA GLY A 587 -4.80 8.01 31.90
C GLY A 587 -5.58 8.85 30.90
N VAL A 588 -6.90 8.61 30.81
CA VAL A 588 -7.79 9.37 29.91
C VAL A 588 -8.86 10.15 30.67
N ARG A 589 -9.22 11.32 30.16
CA ARG A 589 -10.31 12.13 30.73
C ARG A 589 -11.65 11.75 30.09
N LEU A 590 -12.50 11.08 30.85
CA LEU A 590 -13.90 10.82 30.44
C LEU A 590 -14.78 12.06 30.68
N PRO A 591 -15.83 12.28 29.87
CA PRO A 591 -16.79 13.36 30.09
C PRO A 591 -17.35 13.37 31.51
N GLY A 592 -17.29 14.53 32.18
CA GLY A 592 -17.79 14.69 33.54
C GLY A 592 -16.88 14.14 34.65
N SER A 593 -15.69 13.61 34.32
CA SER A 593 -14.72 13.18 35.32
C SER A 593 -13.74 14.28 35.71
N GLN A 594 -13.51 14.46 37.01
CA GLN A 594 -12.55 15.45 37.53
C GLN A 594 -11.09 14.96 37.46
N GLN A 595 -10.86 13.65 37.47
CA GLN A 595 -9.54 13.03 37.42
C GLN A 595 -9.43 12.11 36.21
N PRO A 596 -8.22 11.91 35.65
CA PRO A 596 -7.97 10.90 34.63
C PRO A 596 -8.37 9.51 35.14
N LYS A 597 -9.02 8.72 34.27
CA LYS A 597 -9.36 7.33 34.53
C LYS A 597 -8.40 6.42 33.79
N ILE A 598 -8.07 5.28 34.39
CA ILE A 598 -7.16 4.31 33.78
C ILE A 598 -7.97 3.21 33.07
N PRO A 599 -7.80 3.00 31.76
CA PRO A 599 -8.43 1.90 31.04
C PRO A 599 -7.79 0.57 31.44
N VAL A 600 -8.62 -0.43 31.72
CA VAL A 600 -8.21 -1.82 31.95
C VAL A 600 -9.02 -2.72 31.03
N VAL A 601 -8.31 -3.52 30.24
CA VAL A 601 -8.89 -4.53 29.35
C VAL A 601 -8.75 -5.90 30.00
N GLU A 602 -9.86 -6.62 30.12
CA GLU A 602 -9.95 -7.97 30.67
C GLU A 602 -10.50 -8.95 29.63
N TRP A 603 -10.03 -10.19 29.68
CA TRP A 603 -10.45 -11.28 28.81
C TRP A 603 -10.58 -12.60 29.59
N THR A 604 -10.94 -13.68 28.89
CA THR A 604 -11.08 -15.01 29.47
C THR A 604 -10.01 -15.96 28.98
N GLY A 605 -9.41 -16.70 29.91
CA GLY A 605 -8.32 -17.64 29.64
C GLY A 605 -7.01 -16.91 29.33
N THR A 606 -6.03 -17.66 28.82
CA THR A 606 -4.74 -17.10 28.42
C THR A 606 -4.72 -16.73 26.94
N GLU A 607 -3.79 -15.87 26.56
CA GLU A 607 -3.44 -15.63 25.16
C GLU A 607 -3.08 -16.96 24.49
N ARG A 608 -3.61 -17.16 23.27
CA ARG A 608 -3.44 -18.38 22.48
C ARG A 608 -2.95 -18.03 21.09
N GLU A 609 -2.14 -18.93 20.54
CA GLU A 609 -1.59 -18.80 19.20
C GLU A 609 -2.40 -19.63 18.19
N THR A 610 -2.61 -19.07 17.00
CA THR A 610 -3.20 -19.78 15.86
C THR A 610 -2.14 -20.60 15.13
N ARG A 611 -2.57 -21.51 14.24
CA ARG A 611 -1.65 -22.23 13.34
C ARG A 611 -0.83 -21.34 12.41
N THR A 612 -1.20 -20.06 12.30
CA THR A 612 -0.55 -19.07 11.43
C THR A 612 0.37 -18.14 12.22
N GLY A 613 0.67 -18.44 13.48
CA GLY A 613 1.50 -17.58 14.35
C GLY A 613 0.83 -16.27 14.77
N ALA A 614 -0.49 -16.13 14.63
CA ALA A 614 -1.20 -14.95 15.14
C ALA A 614 -1.74 -15.25 16.54
N THR A 615 -1.71 -14.28 17.45
CA THR A 615 -2.26 -14.48 18.80
C THR A 615 -3.65 -13.91 18.95
N PHE A 616 -4.40 -14.48 19.90
CA PHE A 616 -5.73 -14.01 20.27
C PHE A 616 -6.09 -14.29 21.73
N VAL A 617 -7.02 -13.49 22.23
CA VAL A 617 -7.70 -13.63 23.52
C VAL A 617 -9.22 -13.67 23.31
N GLU A 618 -9.97 -14.26 24.23
CA GLU A 618 -11.44 -14.30 24.16
C GLU A 618 -12.07 -13.25 25.07
N ALA A 619 -12.92 -12.39 24.51
CA ALA A 619 -13.66 -11.40 25.28
C ALA A 619 -14.57 -12.07 26.33
N PRO A 620 -14.82 -11.43 27.48
CA PRO A 620 -15.70 -11.96 28.52
C PRO A 620 -17.11 -12.28 28.01
N GLN A 621 -17.82 -13.23 28.66
CA GLN A 621 -19.16 -13.67 28.21
C GLN A 621 -20.22 -12.57 28.21
N ASN A 622 -20.10 -11.57 29.08
CA ASN A 622 -20.95 -10.37 29.07
C ASN A 622 -20.61 -9.40 27.90
N GLY A 623 -19.48 -9.63 27.23
CA GLY A 623 -19.02 -8.93 26.03
C GLY A 623 -18.40 -7.57 26.28
N THR A 624 -18.07 -7.22 27.53
CA THR A 624 -17.40 -5.97 27.90
C THR A 624 -15.98 -6.33 28.33
N ALA A 625 -15.00 -6.06 27.45
CA ALA A 625 -13.59 -6.30 27.74
C ALA A 625 -12.95 -5.09 28.42
N LEU A 626 -13.37 -3.87 28.11
CA LEU A 626 -12.77 -2.64 28.63
C LEU A 626 -13.62 -2.02 29.74
N ARG A 627 -12.97 -1.64 30.84
CA ARG A 627 -13.51 -0.79 31.92
C ARG A 627 -12.52 0.29 32.33
N PHE A 628 -12.98 1.27 33.10
CA PHE A 628 -12.15 2.34 33.63
C PHE A 628 -12.08 2.28 35.16
N VAL A 629 -10.91 2.56 35.72
CA VAL A 629 -10.65 2.63 37.16
C VAL A 629 -10.10 3.99 37.58
N ASP A 630 -10.09 4.26 38.89
CA ASP A 630 -9.87 5.61 39.42
C ASP A 630 -8.39 5.96 39.59
N SER A 631 -7.50 4.97 39.64
CA SER A 631 -6.07 5.19 39.86
C SER A 631 -5.19 4.15 39.17
N MET A 632 -3.93 4.53 38.94
CA MET A 632 -2.91 3.61 38.41
C MET A 632 -2.57 2.49 39.39
N GLU A 633 -2.66 2.75 40.71
CA GLU A 633 -2.46 1.74 41.74
C GLU A 633 -3.55 0.66 41.68
N GLU A 634 -4.82 1.05 41.54
CA GLU A 634 -5.91 0.11 41.35
C GLU A 634 -5.72 -0.71 40.06
N ALA A 635 -5.37 -0.06 38.95
CA ALA A 635 -5.11 -0.72 37.68
C ALA A 635 -3.99 -1.76 37.80
N ARG A 636 -2.87 -1.41 38.46
CA ARG A 636 -1.75 -2.33 38.71
C ARG A 636 -2.17 -3.50 39.59
N ASN A 637 -2.93 -3.27 40.66
CA ASN A 637 -3.46 -4.33 41.53
C ASN A 637 -4.34 -5.34 40.75
N ILE A 638 -5.08 -4.87 39.74
CA ILE A 638 -5.89 -5.74 38.88
C ILE A 638 -5.02 -6.60 37.95
N THR A 639 -3.91 -6.05 37.43
CA THR A 639 -3.11 -6.69 36.38
C THR A 639 -1.89 -7.48 36.88
N GLU A 640 -1.30 -7.12 38.01
CA GLU A 640 0.02 -7.63 38.47
C GLU A 640 0.10 -9.16 38.59
N ASN A 641 -1.02 -9.81 38.93
CA ASN A 641 -1.11 -11.27 39.03
C ASN A 641 -2.26 -11.86 38.19
N ASN A 642 -2.72 -11.12 37.17
CA ASN A 642 -3.84 -11.53 36.33
C ASN A 642 -3.39 -11.68 34.87
N PRO A 643 -3.14 -12.90 34.37
CA PRO A 643 -2.75 -13.13 32.98
C PRO A 643 -3.89 -12.86 31.99
N SER A 644 -5.08 -12.50 32.48
CA SER A 644 -6.26 -12.18 31.69
C SER A 644 -6.62 -10.69 31.71
N ALA A 645 -5.69 -9.80 32.07
CA ALA A 645 -5.91 -8.37 32.11
C ALA A 645 -4.67 -7.55 31.67
N GLN A 646 -4.90 -6.38 31.08
CA GLN A 646 -3.88 -5.41 30.67
C GLN A 646 -4.38 -3.98 30.89
N ILE A 647 -3.48 -3.07 31.26
CA ILE A 647 -3.75 -1.63 31.25
C ILE A 647 -3.75 -1.14 29.79
N GLY A 648 -4.70 -0.28 29.42
CA GLY A 648 -4.79 0.30 28.09
C GLY A 648 -4.86 -0.74 26.96
N GLY A 649 -4.26 -0.41 25.82
CA GLY A 649 -4.13 -1.32 24.68
C GLY A 649 -5.23 -1.20 23.63
N ILE A 650 -6.16 -0.24 23.75
CA ILE A 650 -7.21 -0.03 22.75
C ILE A 650 -7.03 1.37 22.15
N GLY A 651 -6.86 1.46 20.82
CA GLY A 651 -6.63 2.74 20.14
C GLY A 651 -5.37 3.43 20.67
N GLY A 652 -5.41 4.75 20.82
CA GLY A 652 -4.32 5.58 21.35
C GLY A 652 -4.12 5.55 22.87
N MET A 653 -4.70 4.60 23.61
CA MET A 653 -4.55 4.50 25.08
C MET A 653 -3.42 3.53 25.46
N PRO A 654 -2.22 3.99 25.84
CA PRO A 654 -1.07 3.12 26.09
C PRO A 654 -1.19 2.32 27.39
N SER A 655 -0.37 1.28 27.54
CA SER A 655 -0.32 0.45 28.77
C SER A 655 0.54 1.06 29.87
N GLY A 656 1.51 1.88 29.48
CA GLY A 656 2.40 2.65 30.33
C GLY A 656 2.79 3.95 29.63
N GLU A 657 3.61 4.75 30.29
CA GLU A 657 4.11 6.02 29.77
C GLU A 657 4.87 5.84 28.44
N VAL A 658 4.67 6.78 27.53
CA VAL A 658 5.35 6.91 26.24
C VAL A 658 6.15 8.21 26.27
N PRO A 659 7.49 8.17 26.20
CA PRO A 659 8.30 9.39 26.19
C PRO A 659 8.06 10.24 24.94
N ALA A 660 8.20 11.56 25.09
CA ALA A 660 8.20 12.50 23.97
C ALA A 660 9.40 12.26 23.03
N LEU A 661 9.29 12.72 21.79
CA LEU A 661 10.38 12.81 20.83
C LEU A 661 11.05 14.17 20.96
N GLU A 662 12.38 14.18 20.93
CA GLU A 662 13.22 15.37 21.14
C GLU A 662 13.74 15.96 19.81
N HIS A 663 13.87 15.11 18.79
CA HIS A 663 14.45 15.44 17.48
C HIS A 663 13.45 15.32 16.33
N TYR A 664 12.16 15.11 16.60
CA TYR A 664 11.13 15.02 15.57
C TYR A 664 9.97 15.97 15.84
N ARG A 665 9.72 16.88 14.90
CA ARG A 665 8.57 17.80 14.94
C ARG A 665 7.60 17.51 13.81
N LEU A 666 6.30 17.62 14.10
CA LEU A 666 5.27 17.66 13.07
C LEU A 666 5.45 18.96 12.27
N VAL A 667 5.48 18.86 10.94
CA VAL A 667 5.56 20.04 10.06
C VAL A 667 4.30 20.21 9.20
N GLN A 668 3.60 19.12 8.87
CA GLN A 668 2.34 19.16 8.10
C GLN A 668 1.45 17.94 8.35
N MET A 669 0.15 18.13 8.17
CA MET A 669 -0.84 17.05 8.10
C MET A 669 -1.73 17.21 6.87
N SER A 670 -2.13 16.10 6.26
CA SER A 670 -3.10 16.12 5.16
C SER A 670 -4.49 16.59 5.62
N ASP A 671 -5.17 17.39 4.80
CA ASP A 671 -6.57 17.81 5.02
C ASP A 671 -7.60 16.65 5.01
N VAL A 672 -7.32 15.61 4.22
CA VAL A 672 -8.08 14.36 4.19
C VAL A 672 -7.77 13.56 5.46
N ASN A 673 -8.78 13.33 6.28
CA ASN A 673 -8.72 12.44 7.43
C ASN A 673 -9.00 10.97 7.06
N ALA A 674 -8.35 10.05 7.78
CA ALA A 674 -8.60 8.61 7.73
C ALA A 674 -10.02 8.23 8.19
N LEU A 675 -10.64 9.12 8.96
CA LEU A 675 -12.05 9.08 9.31
C LEU A 675 -12.78 10.14 8.49
N GLY A 676 -13.96 9.82 7.95
CA GLY A 676 -14.80 10.77 7.20
C GLY A 676 -15.42 11.86 8.09
N ARG A 677 -14.57 12.69 8.73
CA ARG A 677 -14.94 13.75 9.68
C ARG A 677 -14.77 15.16 9.10
N SER A 678 -13.71 15.41 8.32
CA SER A 678 -13.49 16.72 7.69
C SER A 678 -14.34 16.85 6.42
N ASN A 679 -14.63 18.10 6.04
CA ASN A 679 -15.27 18.39 4.75
C ASN A 679 -14.46 17.82 3.59
N ALA A 680 -13.12 17.97 3.62
CA ALA A 680 -12.20 17.39 2.66
C ALA A 680 -12.34 15.86 2.56
N SER A 681 -12.41 15.13 3.68
CA SER A 681 -12.66 13.68 3.64
C SER A 681 -14.01 13.33 3.01
N LEU A 682 -15.06 14.06 3.35
CA LEU A 682 -16.41 13.80 2.83
C LEU A 682 -16.47 14.05 1.33
N GLU A 683 -15.86 15.14 0.86
CA GLU A 683 -15.70 15.50 -0.54
C GLU A 683 -14.87 14.45 -1.28
N ALA A 684 -13.67 14.12 -0.78
CA ALA A 684 -12.80 13.10 -1.35
C ALA A 684 -13.48 11.72 -1.45
N ASN A 685 -14.31 11.33 -0.47
CA ASN A 685 -15.10 10.11 -0.59
C ASN A 685 -16.22 10.22 -1.63
N SER A 686 -16.85 11.39 -1.79
CA SER A 686 -17.88 11.61 -2.81
C SER A 686 -17.31 11.65 -4.23
N GLU A 687 -16.17 12.30 -4.43
CA GLU A 687 -15.54 12.52 -5.73
C GLU A 687 -14.64 11.35 -6.14
N HIS A 688 -13.85 10.83 -5.20
CA HIS A 688 -12.81 9.84 -5.46
C HIS A 688 -13.13 8.45 -4.92
N ARG A 689 -14.31 8.28 -4.29
CA ARG A 689 -14.81 6.99 -3.79
C ARG A 689 -13.90 6.35 -2.75
N LEU A 690 -13.27 7.18 -1.90
CA LEU A 690 -12.49 6.73 -0.75
C LEU A 690 -13.38 6.02 0.29
N GLN A 691 -13.45 4.69 0.21
CA GLN A 691 -14.19 3.91 1.19
C GLN A 691 -13.52 4.01 2.57
N PHE A 692 -14.13 4.74 3.51
CA PHE A 692 -13.65 4.90 4.88
C PHE A 692 -13.93 3.67 5.77
N TYR A 693 -13.29 2.55 5.47
CA TYR A 693 -13.41 1.33 6.27
C TYR A 693 -12.97 1.51 7.73
N LYS A 694 -12.02 2.41 7.98
CA LYS A 694 -11.58 2.81 9.31
C LYS A 694 -12.74 3.29 10.18
N GLN A 695 -13.64 4.12 9.64
CA GLN A 695 -14.81 4.61 10.39
C GLN A 695 -15.75 3.47 10.83
N ARG A 696 -15.96 2.46 9.97
CA ARG A 696 -16.77 1.29 10.33
C ARG A 696 -16.09 0.45 11.42
N TYR A 697 -14.78 0.27 11.32
CA TYR A 697 -14.00 -0.44 12.32
C TYR A 697 -14.04 0.29 13.66
N THR A 698 -13.76 1.60 13.70
CA THR A 698 -13.83 2.43 14.90
C THR A 698 -15.19 2.37 15.58
N ARG A 699 -16.28 2.54 14.81
CA ARG A 699 -17.65 2.43 15.34
C ARG A 699 -17.93 1.06 15.96
N ARG A 700 -17.40 -0.01 15.36
CA ARG A 700 -17.49 -1.36 15.89
C ARG A 700 -16.68 -1.50 17.17
N THR A 701 -15.45 -1.00 17.23
CA THR A 701 -14.61 -1.02 18.43
C THR A 701 -15.32 -0.34 19.60
N ILE A 702 -15.86 0.86 19.40
CA ILE A 702 -16.63 1.61 20.41
C ILE A 702 -17.83 0.77 20.89
N ALA A 703 -18.59 0.19 19.97
CA ALA A 703 -19.81 -0.55 20.28
C ALA A 703 -19.57 -1.94 20.90
N THR A 704 -18.36 -2.51 20.75
CA THR A 704 -18.14 -3.93 21.05
C THR A 704 -17.10 -4.25 22.11
N THR A 705 -16.21 -3.31 22.44
CA THR A 705 -15.17 -3.51 23.48
C THR A 705 -15.66 -3.19 24.89
N GLY A 706 -16.68 -2.34 25.04
CA GLY A 706 -17.08 -1.78 26.33
C GLY A 706 -16.90 -0.27 26.41
N LEU A 707 -16.04 0.30 25.56
CA LEU A 707 -15.76 1.73 25.52
C LEU A 707 -17.02 2.59 25.40
N GLY A 708 -17.89 2.31 24.41
CA GLY A 708 -19.12 3.08 24.22
C GLY A 708 -20.11 2.94 25.37
N LEU A 709 -20.03 1.85 26.15
CA LEU A 709 -20.87 1.66 27.33
C LEU A 709 -20.43 2.54 28.49
N GLU A 710 -19.12 2.60 28.76
CA GLU A 710 -18.59 3.47 29.82
C GLU A 710 -18.83 4.95 29.49
N ILE A 711 -18.63 5.36 28.24
CA ILE A 711 -18.95 6.72 27.78
C ILE A 711 -20.45 7.02 27.92
N ALA A 712 -21.32 6.07 27.56
CA ALA A 712 -22.76 6.27 27.68
C ALA A 712 -23.19 6.47 29.13
N ARG A 713 -22.62 5.72 30.07
CA ARG A 713 -22.89 5.85 31.51
C ARG A 713 -22.44 7.19 32.05
N THR A 714 -21.28 7.70 31.63
CA THR A 714 -20.80 9.02 32.07
C THR A 714 -21.63 10.16 31.48
N LEU A 715 -22.02 10.06 30.20
CA LEU A 715 -22.83 11.09 29.54
C LEU A 715 -24.29 11.12 30.00
N SER A 716 -24.90 9.95 30.24
CA SER A 716 -26.31 9.85 30.64
C SER A 716 -26.54 9.90 32.15
N GLY A 717 -25.52 9.58 32.95
CA GLY A 717 -25.65 9.34 34.38
C GLY A 717 -26.35 8.02 34.75
N ASP A 718 -26.78 7.23 33.76
CA ASP A 718 -27.51 5.97 33.97
C ASP A 718 -26.56 4.76 33.98
N GLN A 719 -26.22 4.29 35.18
CA GLN A 719 -25.38 3.12 35.38
C GLN A 719 -26.05 1.80 34.94
N SER A 720 -27.38 1.79 34.75
CA SER A 720 -28.13 0.61 34.31
C SER A 720 -28.10 0.37 32.80
N MET A 721 -27.53 1.32 32.03
CA MET A 721 -27.40 1.18 30.59
C MET A 721 -26.71 -0.13 30.20
N THR A 722 -27.22 -0.72 29.12
CA THR A 722 -26.70 -1.97 28.56
C THR A 722 -26.04 -1.71 27.21
N ARG A 723 -25.08 -2.56 26.86
CA ARG A 723 -24.42 -2.53 25.54
C ARG A 723 -25.41 -2.57 24.37
N ARG A 724 -26.53 -3.30 24.49
CA ARG A 724 -27.55 -3.37 23.43
C ARG A 724 -28.21 -2.00 23.20
N GLN A 725 -28.52 -1.28 24.29
CA GLN A 725 -29.06 0.08 24.19
C GLN A 725 -28.02 1.02 23.54
N VAL A 726 -26.75 0.94 23.92
CA VAL A 726 -25.68 1.74 23.28
C VAL A 726 -25.57 1.48 21.77
N ILE A 727 -25.59 0.20 21.35
CA ILE A 727 -25.60 -0.16 19.93
C ILE A 727 -26.82 0.44 19.23
N GLN A 728 -27.99 0.41 19.89
CA GLN A 728 -29.22 0.97 19.35
C GLN A 728 -29.11 2.50 19.19
N GLU A 729 -28.70 3.22 20.23
CA GLU A 729 -28.47 4.68 20.21
C GLU A 729 -27.52 5.09 19.08
N MET A 730 -26.36 4.41 18.98
CA MET A 730 -25.39 4.65 17.91
C MET A 730 -25.96 4.31 16.54
N SER A 731 -26.68 3.19 16.39
CA SER A 731 -27.27 2.75 15.12
C SER A 731 -28.31 3.74 14.58
N GLN A 732 -29.14 4.28 15.48
CA GLN A 732 -30.20 5.24 15.20
C GLN A 732 -29.68 6.68 15.09
N ARG A 733 -28.38 6.91 15.37
CA ARG A 733 -27.73 8.24 15.35
C ARG A 733 -28.48 9.28 16.19
N THR A 734 -28.97 8.87 17.36
CA THR A 734 -29.56 9.77 18.36
C THR A 734 -28.51 10.78 18.83
N GLN A 735 -28.94 11.82 19.56
CA GLN A 735 -28.01 12.80 20.12
C GLN A 735 -26.96 12.12 21.03
N LEU A 736 -27.41 11.25 21.94
CA LEU A 736 -26.53 10.46 22.80
C LEU A 736 -25.62 9.54 21.98
N GLY A 737 -26.16 8.85 20.96
CA GLY A 737 -25.37 8.00 20.07
C GLY A 737 -24.26 8.75 19.33
N ARG A 738 -24.51 9.99 18.90
CA ARG A 738 -23.50 10.87 18.27
C ARG A 738 -22.44 11.32 19.26
N GLN A 739 -22.80 11.66 20.50
CA GLN A 739 -21.85 12.03 21.54
C GLN A 739 -20.97 10.84 21.96
N ILE A 740 -21.57 9.65 22.13
CA ILE A 740 -20.83 8.40 22.40
C ILE A 740 -19.82 8.15 21.28
N GLN A 741 -20.26 8.28 20.03
CA GLN A 741 -19.38 8.12 18.89
C GLN A 741 -18.25 9.12 18.96
N ALA A 742 -18.51 10.43 19.05
CA ALA A 742 -17.51 11.49 19.06
C ALA A 742 -16.47 11.33 20.17
N VAL A 743 -16.89 11.10 21.41
CA VAL A 743 -15.98 10.89 22.56
C VAL A 743 -15.17 9.62 22.38
N GLY A 744 -15.79 8.50 21.97
CA GLY A 744 -15.06 7.26 21.74
C GLY A 744 -14.06 7.38 20.60
N GLU A 745 -14.39 8.18 19.61
CA GLU A 745 -13.55 8.52 18.47
C GLU A 745 -12.34 9.39 18.84
N GLN A 746 -12.48 10.27 19.83
CA GLN A 746 -11.38 11.06 20.41
C GLN A 746 -10.48 10.22 21.32
N LEU A 747 -11.04 9.30 22.11
CA LEU A 747 -10.23 8.40 22.95
C LEU A 747 -9.43 7.38 22.14
N LEU A 748 -9.93 6.96 20.99
CA LEU A 748 -9.22 6.04 20.10
C LEU A 748 -8.15 6.73 19.25
N PHE A 749 -8.32 8.03 18.99
CA PHE A 749 -7.42 8.89 18.21
C PHE A 749 -7.29 10.23 18.94
N PRO A 750 -6.34 10.35 19.89
CA PRO A 750 -6.23 11.52 20.77
C PRO A 750 -5.97 12.80 19.97
N ASN A 751 -5.23 12.67 18.86
CA ASN A 751 -4.99 13.73 17.90
C ASN A 751 -5.72 13.46 16.57
N THR A 752 -5.72 14.46 15.69
CA THR A 752 -6.35 14.36 14.38
C THR A 752 -5.82 13.15 13.60
N PRO A 753 -6.70 12.24 13.15
CA PRO A 753 -6.33 11.09 12.34
C PRO A 753 -6.23 11.49 10.87
N ALA A 754 -5.37 12.47 10.57
CA ALA A 754 -5.02 12.86 9.22
C ALA A 754 -4.53 11.63 8.44
N TRP A 755 -4.86 11.55 7.15
CA TRP A 755 -4.49 10.39 6.34
C TRP A 755 -2.97 10.21 6.30
N THR A 756 -2.25 11.30 6.08
CA THR A 756 -0.78 11.38 6.06
C THR A 756 -0.30 12.50 6.97
N LYS A 757 0.86 12.30 7.60
CA LYS A 757 1.55 13.29 8.43
C LYS A 757 3.03 13.34 8.04
N VAL A 758 3.59 14.55 8.03
CA VAL A 758 4.99 14.81 7.71
C VAL A 758 5.69 15.34 8.94
N PHE A 759 6.84 14.75 9.25
CA PHE A 759 7.73 15.14 10.34
C PHE A 759 9.09 15.52 9.80
N GLU A 760 9.75 16.45 10.47
CA GLU A 760 11.13 16.82 10.22
C GLU A 760 12.01 16.36 11.38
N ARG A 761 13.16 15.76 11.05
CA ARG A 761 14.24 15.39 11.95
C ARG A 761 15.15 16.59 12.15
N VAL A 762 15.13 17.16 13.34
CA VAL A 762 15.84 18.38 13.72
C VAL A 762 16.83 18.10 14.85
N PRO A 763 17.95 18.84 14.95
CA PRO A 763 18.80 18.81 16.13
C PRO A 763 18.01 19.10 17.42
N GLY A 764 17.05 20.03 17.36
CA GLY A 764 16.28 20.46 18.52
C GLY A 764 17.03 21.52 19.32
N ALA A 765 16.29 22.36 20.03
CA ALA A 765 16.87 23.42 20.85
C ALA A 765 17.09 22.95 22.29
N THR A 766 18.22 23.33 22.88
CA THR A 766 18.52 23.04 24.28
C THR A 766 17.93 24.10 25.20
N ILE A 767 17.16 23.66 26.20
CA ILE A 767 16.71 24.48 27.34
C ILE A 767 17.47 24.01 28.58
N GLU A 768 18.18 24.93 29.22
CA GLU A 768 18.82 24.73 30.52
C GLU A 768 18.03 25.51 31.57
N GLY A 769 17.62 24.84 32.64
CA GLY A 769 16.84 25.47 33.68
C GLY A 769 17.36 25.22 35.08
N GLU A 770 17.15 26.19 35.97
CA GLU A 770 17.59 26.17 37.37
C GLU A 770 16.47 26.63 38.32
N GLY A 771 16.69 26.56 39.63
CA GLY A 771 15.78 27.09 40.65
C GLY A 771 14.58 26.18 40.97
N GLY A 772 14.55 24.96 40.44
CA GLY A 772 13.54 23.96 40.79
C GLY A 772 13.86 23.26 42.11
N PRO A 773 12.89 22.59 42.75
CA PRO A 773 13.20 21.68 43.85
C PRO A 773 14.05 20.50 43.33
N PRO A 774 14.93 19.92 44.15
CA PRO A 774 15.80 18.83 43.71
C PRO A 774 15.02 17.54 43.46
N ASN A 775 15.46 16.72 42.51
CA ASN A 775 14.86 15.42 42.12
C ASN A 775 13.34 15.54 41.88
N THR A 776 12.96 16.50 41.05
CA THR A 776 11.57 16.86 40.81
C THR A 776 11.26 16.87 39.34
N GLU A 777 10.14 16.24 39.00
CA GLU A 777 9.60 16.24 37.65
C GLU A 777 9.15 17.65 37.23
N VAL A 778 9.65 18.09 36.07
CA VAL A 778 9.29 19.32 35.36
C VAL A 778 8.61 18.91 34.06
N THR A 779 7.36 19.33 33.89
CA THR A 779 6.61 19.19 32.64
C THR A 779 6.86 20.39 31.76
N ILE A 780 7.36 20.16 30.56
CA ILE A 780 7.59 21.16 29.51
C ILE A 780 6.47 20.99 28.48
N SER A 781 5.77 22.06 28.13
CA SER A 781 4.69 21.98 27.16
C SER A 781 4.54 23.22 26.29
N VAL A 782 4.10 23.03 25.05
CA VAL A 782 3.81 24.12 24.11
C VAL A 782 2.58 23.78 23.27
N PRO A 783 1.62 24.70 23.09
CA PRO A 783 0.50 24.51 22.16
C PRO A 783 0.99 24.61 20.72
N ILE A 784 0.61 23.65 19.88
CA ILE A 784 0.92 23.62 18.45
C ILE A 784 -0.38 23.77 17.65
N GLU A 785 -0.35 24.69 16.69
CA GLU A 785 -1.44 24.98 15.78
C GLU A 785 -1.03 24.58 14.35
N PRO A 786 -1.52 23.44 13.87
CA PRO A 786 -1.32 23.00 12.50
C PRO A 786 -2.30 23.69 11.56
N GLU A 787 -1.90 23.88 10.30
CA GLU A 787 -2.78 24.37 9.23
C GLU A 787 -4.03 23.50 9.04
N ASN A 788 -3.86 22.17 9.08
CA ASN A 788 -4.93 21.19 8.94
C ASN A 788 -5.07 20.35 10.21
N GLY A 789 -6.30 20.19 10.70
CA GLY A 789 -6.61 19.36 11.86
C GLY A 789 -6.88 20.16 13.13
N ASP A 790 -6.88 19.46 14.26
CA ASP A 790 -7.15 20.02 15.58
C ASP A 790 -5.82 20.45 16.21
N PRO A 791 -5.77 21.62 16.91
CA PRO A 791 -4.63 21.99 17.72
C PRO A 791 -4.32 20.94 18.79
N PHE A 792 -3.05 20.77 19.11
CA PHE A 792 -2.59 19.82 20.12
C PHE A 792 -1.55 20.47 21.05
N GLN A 793 -1.20 19.79 22.13
CA GLN A 793 -0.17 20.22 23.06
C GLN A 793 1.00 19.24 22.99
N TYR A 794 2.17 19.71 22.59
CA TYR A 794 3.40 18.95 22.79
C TYR A 794 3.75 19.00 24.28
N THR A 795 4.03 17.85 24.86
CA THR A 795 4.42 17.68 26.26
C THR A 795 5.65 16.78 26.35
N GLN A 796 6.58 17.14 27.22
CA GLN A 796 7.75 16.35 27.59
C GLN A 796 7.98 16.49 29.09
N THR A 797 8.62 15.49 29.67
CA THR A 797 8.93 15.44 31.09
C THR A 797 10.43 15.27 31.28
N VAL A 798 11.03 16.08 32.16
CA VAL A 798 12.42 15.97 32.60
C VAL A 798 12.51 16.05 34.12
N GLU A 799 13.57 15.52 34.70
CA GLU A 799 13.79 15.55 36.15
C GLU A 799 14.92 16.51 36.51
N THR A 800 14.72 17.34 37.54
CA THR A 800 15.80 18.16 38.10
C THR A 800 16.79 17.31 38.87
N ASP A 801 18.06 17.70 38.86
CA ASP A 801 19.11 17.04 39.61
C ASP A 801 19.09 17.39 41.12
N SER A 802 20.18 17.08 41.83
CA SER A 802 20.32 17.39 43.25
C SER A 802 20.47 18.88 43.58
N ASP A 803 20.89 19.68 42.60
CA ASP A 803 21.09 21.12 42.72
C ASP A 803 19.86 21.90 42.22
N GLY A 804 18.87 21.21 41.65
CA GLY A 804 17.63 21.80 41.14
C GLY A 804 17.73 22.28 39.69
N GLU A 805 18.75 21.81 38.97
CA GLU A 805 19.03 22.12 37.57
C GLU A 805 18.49 21.02 36.65
N PHE A 806 18.16 21.35 35.41
CA PHE A 806 17.76 20.39 34.36
C PHE A 806 18.18 20.85 32.97
N THR A 807 18.30 19.89 32.05
CA THR A 807 18.51 20.14 30.62
C THR A 807 17.47 19.37 29.83
N ALA A 808 16.88 20.02 28.82
CA ALA A 808 15.91 19.41 27.93
C ALA A 808 16.19 19.80 26.47
N THR A 809 15.96 18.88 25.54
CA THR A 809 15.97 19.16 24.10
C THR A 809 14.53 19.19 23.59
N VAL A 810 14.14 20.28 22.92
CA VAL A 810 12.77 20.45 22.41
C VAL A 810 12.75 20.65 20.88
N PRO A 811 11.81 20.01 20.16
CA PRO A 811 11.83 19.99 18.70
C PRO A 811 11.04 21.13 18.04
N TYR A 812 10.25 21.93 18.76
CA TYR A 812 9.43 22.99 18.17
C TYR A 812 10.00 24.37 18.51
N ALA A 813 10.01 25.26 17.53
CA ALA A 813 10.29 26.68 17.78
C ALA A 813 9.04 27.37 18.31
N THR A 814 9.20 28.53 18.93
CA THR A 814 8.11 29.41 19.33
C THR A 814 8.13 30.73 18.58
N GLU A 815 9.25 31.06 17.94
CA GLU A 815 9.43 32.29 17.18
C GLU A 815 10.48 32.13 16.07
N GLY A 816 10.51 33.09 15.13
CA GLY A 816 11.52 33.14 14.09
C GLY A 816 11.27 32.27 12.86
N TYR A 817 10.12 31.59 12.76
CA TYR A 817 9.74 30.78 11.60
C TYR A 817 9.88 31.51 10.26
N ASP A 818 9.42 32.76 10.17
CA ASP A 818 9.39 33.51 8.90
C ASP A 818 10.79 33.89 8.37
N ASN A 819 11.85 33.67 9.16
CA ASN A 819 13.23 33.88 8.71
C ASN A 819 13.80 32.64 7.99
N TRP A 820 13.12 31.50 8.06
CA TRP A 820 13.60 30.22 7.55
C TRP A 820 12.54 29.61 6.62
N GLY A 821 12.95 29.31 5.40
CA GLY A 821 12.09 28.77 4.35
C GLY A 821 12.93 28.16 3.24
N PRO A 822 12.32 27.56 2.21
CA PRO A 822 13.04 26.85 1.15
C PRO A 822 14.08 27.73 0.46
N GLU A 823 13.80 29.03 0.29
CA GLU A 823 14.74 30.01 -0.25
C GLU A 823 16.00 30.23 0.59
N ASN A 824 15.94 29.92 1.89
CA ASN A 824 17.06 29.97 2.82
C ASN A 824 17.63 28.57 3.11
N GLY A 825 17.16 27.52 2.40
CA GLY A 825 17.64 26.16 2.57
C GLY A 825 16.97 25.38 3.71
N TYR A 826 15.80 25.81 4.21
CA TYR A 826 15.08 25.10 5.30
C TYR A 826 13.58 24.94 5.03
N THR A 827 12.90 24.22 5.90
CA THR A 827 11.46 23.94 5.79
C THR A 827 10.62 25.18 6.10
N ASN A 828 9.61 25.50 5.28
CA ASN A 828 8.53 26.40 5.68
C ASN A 828 7.47 25.61 6.46
N VAL A 829 7.52 25.66 7.79
CA VAL A 829 6.71 24.83 8.68
C VAL A 829 5.24 25.29 8.73
N SER A 830 4.28 24.39 8.48
CA SER A 830 2.82 24.64 8.59
C SER A 830 2.22 24.29 9.95
N ALA A 831 2.96 23.59 10.83
CA ALA A 831 2.57 23.31 12.20
C ALA A 831 3.43 24.11 13.19
N ARG A 832 2.90 25.27 13.61
CA ARG A 832 3.66 26.27 14.38
C ARG A 832 3.16 26.35 15.82
N ALA A 833 4.06 26.67 16.75
CA ALA A 833 3.64 26.93 18.12
C ALA A 833 2.77 28.19 18.23
N ASN A 834 1.78 28.15 19.11
CA ASN A 834 0.90 29.29 19.43
C ASN A 834 1.14 29.77 20.87
N GLY A 835 2.37 30.23 21.13
CA GLY A 835 2.81 30.73 22.43
C GLY A 835 4.19 30.19 22.82
N SER A 836 4.62 30.55 24.03
CA SER A 836 5.90 30.13 24.61
C SER A 836 5.82 28.72 25.23
N TYR A 837 6.98 28.09 25.41
CA TYR A 837 7.07 26.90 26.26
C TYR A 837 6.70 27.25 27.69
N ARG A 838 5.87 26.41 28.29
CA ARG A 838 5.51 26.43 29.71
C ARG A 838 6.22 25.30 30.42
N LEU A 839 7.02 25.63 31.42
CA LEU A 839 7.74 24.70 32.28
C LEU A 839 7.11 24.74 33.66
N GLN A 840 6.68 23.59 34.18
CA GLN A 840 5.98 23.54 35.45
C GLN A 840 6.23 22.24 36.24
N THR A 841 6.42 22.34 37.55
CA THR A 841 6.47 21.17 38.45
C THR A 841 5.08 20.77 38.94
N GLY A 842 4.91 19.52 39.34
CA GLY A 842 3.72 19.09 40.10
C GLY A 842 3.46 19.93 41.36
N PHE A 843 2.19 19.97 41.80
CA PHE A 843 1.81 20.69 43.02
C PHE A 843 2.28 19.95 44.28
N ARG A 844 2.92 20.67 45.19
CA ARG A 844 3.29 20.20 46.53
C ARG A 844 2.44 20.91 47.57
N GLN A 845 1.97 20.22 48.60
CA GLN A 845 1.24 20.86 49.68
C GLN A 845 2.19 21.16 50.85
N ASN A 846 2.19 22.39 51.36
CA ASN A 846 2.92 22.73 52.57
C ASN A 846 2.13 22.39 53.85
N GLU A 847 2.77 22.44 55.01
CA GLU A 847 2.15 22.10 56.31
C GLU A 847 0.92 22.96 56.66
N SER A 848 0.77 24.13 56.02
CA SER A 848 -0.34 25.06 56.20
C SER A 848 -1.46 24.91 55.15
N GLY A 849 -1.36 23.91 54.26
CA GLY A 849 -2.37 23.58 53.26
C GLY A 849 -2.29 24.34 51.93
N TYR A 850 -1.30 25.22 51.74
CA TYR A 850 -1.05 25.90 50.47
C TYR A 850 -0.43 24.94 49.46
N GLN A 851 -0.79 25.09 48.18
CA GLN A 851 -0.18 24.37 47.07
C GLN A 851 0.96 25.19 46.47
N ILE A 852 2.14 24.59 46.35
CA ILE A 852 3.35 25.20 45.79
C ILE A 852 3.65 24.49 44.47
N THR A 853 3.88 25.26 43.42
CA THR A 853 4.34 24.79 42.11
C THR A 853 5.42 25.75 41.62
N TYR A 854 6.36 25.24 40.84
CA TYR A 854 7.42 26.06 40.25
C TYR A 854 7.12 26.23 38.77
N PHE A 855 7.24 27.44 38.26
CA PHE A 855 6.86 27.79 36.89
C PHE A 855 7.91 28.68 36.20
N ALA A 856 8.11 28.44 34.91
CA ALA A 856 8.82 29.33 34.00
C ALA A 856 8.19 29.31 32.60
N SER A 857 8.56 30.31 31.79
CA SER A 857 8.21 30.42 30.38
C SER A 857 9.47 30.65 29.56
N ALA A 858 9.60 29.98 28.42
CA ALA A 858 10.76 30.09 27.54
C ALA A 858 10.34 30.25 26.07
N ASN A 859 11.04 31.11 25.34
CA ASN A 859 10.95 31.19 23.89
C ASN A 859 12.16 30.50 23.27
N VAL A 860 11.90 29.75 22.21
CA VAL A 860 12.90 29.02 21.42
C VAL A 860 12.81 29.53 20.00
N THR A 861 13.94 29.91 19.41
CA THR A 861 13.97 30.39 18.02
C THR A 861 14.09 29.22 17.04
N GLU A 862 13.58 29.42 15.83
CA GLU A 862 13.74 28.44 14.74
C GLU A 862 15.21 28.14 14.43
N ALA A 863 16.10 29.14 14.52
CA ALA A 863 17.55 28.97 14.33
C ALA A 863 18.14 27.95 15.32
N GLN A 864 17.68 27.96 16.58
CA GLN A 864 18.12 27.02 17.59
C GLN A 864 17.62 25.60 17.33
N VAL A 865 16.40 25.46 16.82
CA VAL A 865 15.80 24.14 16.53
C VAL A 865 16.49 23.46 15.36
N ILE A 866 16.78 24.20 14.29
CA ILE A 866 17.42 23.67 13.08
C ILE A 866 18.95 23.52 13.21
N GLY A 867 19.54 24.07 14.28
CA GLY A 867 20.97 23.96 14.59
C GLY A 867 21.86 25.07 14.01
N GLU A 868 21.28 26.15 13.49
CA GLU A 868 22.03 27.34 13.06
C GLU A 868 22.48 28.21 14.24
N ASP A 869 21.86 28.03 15.40
CA ASP A 869 22.27 28.62 16.67
C ASP A 869 22.33 27.54 17.76
N GLU A 870 23.53 27.13 18.16
CA GLU A 870 23.72 26.10 19.20
C GLU A 870 23.57 26.64 20.64
N SER A 871 23.19 27.91 20.84
CA SER A 871 23.07 28.49 22.18
C SER A 871 21.86 27.95 22.95
N ALA A 872 22.08 27.57 24.22
CA ALA A 872 21.03 27.10 25.11
C ALA A 872 20.14 28.25 25.62
N VAL A 873 18.84 28.00 25.72
CA VAL A 873 17.87 28.90 26.35
C VAL A 873 17.91 28.70 27.86
N GLN A 874 18.28 29.74 28.60
CA GLN A 874 18.38 29.71 30.06
C GLN A 874 17.04 30.09 30.71
N VAL A 875 16.58 29.31 31.69
CA VAL A 875 15.32 29.56 32.42
C VAL A 875 15.51 29.40 33.93
N THR A 876 14.92 30.29 34.73
CA THR A 876 14.85 30.11 36.19
C THR A 876 13.42 29.82 36.59
N LEU A 877 13.20 28.67 37.23
CA LEU A 877 11.91 28.28 37.78
C LEU A 877 11.59 29.15 39.01
N SER A 878 10.40 29.76 38.99
CA SER A 878 9.92 30.63 40.07
C SER A 878 8.85 29.95 40.91
N GLU A 879 8.96 30.08 42.24
CA GLU A 879 7.97 29.53 43.17
C GLU A 879 6.64 30.29 43.09
N GLN A 880 5.54 29.56 42.90
CA GLN A 880 4.19 30.07 42.96
C GLN A 880 3.40 29.37 44.07
N VAL A 881 2.88 30.17 45.01
CA VAL A 881 2.10 29.70 46.16
C VAL A 881 0.61 29.97 45.94
N ILE A 882 -0.20 28.92 45.99
CA ILE A 882 -1.65 28.95 45.78
C ILE A 882 -2.37 28.68 47.12
N PRO A 883 -3.20 29.62 47.62
CA PRO A 883 -3.96 29.43 48.86
C PRO A 883 -5.04 28.34 48.73
N PRO A 884 -5.38 27.62 49.81
CA PRO A 884 -6.44 26.63 49.79
C PRO A 884 -7.80 27.27 49.47
N LEU A 885 -8.61 26.58 48.66
CA LEU A 885 -10.01 26.94 48.34
C LEU A 885 -10.89 26.83 49.60
N ASN A 886 -10.76 27.76 50.56
CA ASN A 886 -11.70 28.11 51.65
C ASN A 886 -11.14 29.13 52.67
N THR A 887 -10.25 30.04 52.30
CA THR A 887 -9.95 31.21 53.16
C THR A 887 -10.93 32.35 52.87
N GLU A 888 -11.86 32.62 53.79
CA GLU A 888 -12.52 33.93 53.89
C GLU A 888 -11.44 35.03 53.98
N PRO A 889 -11.68 36.24 53.44
CA PRO A 889 -10.72 37.33 53.60
C PRO A 889 -10.69 37.74 55.08
N GLY A 890 -9.66 37.28 55.79
CA GLY A 890 -9.38 37.69 57.15
C GLY A 890 -8.80 39.10 57.18
N ASP A 891 -9.39 39.94 58.02
CA ASP A 891 -8.99 41.32 58.33
C ASP A 891 -7.48 41.50 58.45
N GLY A 892 -6.93 42.39 57.62
CA GLY A 892 -5.58 42.94 57.74
C GLY A 892 -5.65 44.37 58.24
N GLU A 893 -5.12 44.58 59.45
CA GLU A 893 -5.11 45.81 60.24
C GLU A 893 -4.68 47.08 59.47
N GLU A 894 -5.41 48.16 59.75
CA GLU A 894 -5.08 49.54 59.45
C GLU A 894 -3.73 49.96 60.07
N GLY A 895 -2.88 50.60 59.27
CA GLY A 895 -1.57 51.10 59.68
C GLY A 895 -1.03 52.23 58.79
N ASN A 896 -1.77 53.35 58.76
CA ASN A 896 -1.42 54.75 58.44
C ASN A 896 -0.13 55.18 57.70
N GLY A 897 -0.34 56.10 56.74
CA GLY A 897 0.55 57.23 56.36
C GLY A 897 0.79 57.32 54.85
N GLU A 898 0.55 58.40 54.10
CA GLU A 898 0.17 59.79 54.34
C GLU A 898 -0.53 60.33 53.07
N GLU A 899 -1.60 61.11 53.23
CA GLU A 899 -2.18 61.94 52.17
C GLU A 899 -1.41 63.27 52.04
N SER A 900 -1.18 63.72 50.81
CA SER A 900 -1.05 65.14 50.49
C SER A 900 -1.81 65.43 49.20
N SER A 901 -2.90 66.16 49.37
CA SER A 901 -3.82 66.75 48.39
C SER A 901 -3.21 67.91 47.60
N GLY A 902 -3.78 68.20 46.42
CA GLY A 902 -3.74 69.53 45.80
C GLY A 902 -4.26 69.62 44.36
N ASP A 903 -5.57 69.88 44.23
CA ASP A 903 -6.29 70.80 43.30
C ASP A 903 -5.96 70.85 41.79
N GLU A 904 -6.90 70.53 40.89
CA GLU A 904 -8.03 71.35 40.35
C GLU A 904 -7.62 72.37 39.28
N SER A 905 -8.17 72.22 38.06
CA SER A 905 -8.89 73.29 37.35
C SER A 905 -9.60 72.80 36.08
N SER A 906 -10.81 73.30 35.92
CA SER A 906 -11.86 73.11 34.91
C SER A 906 -11.54 73.59 33.49
N ASP A 907 -12.34 73.16 32.50
CA ASP A 907 -13.29 74.07 31.82
C ASP A 907 -14.26 73.32 30.88
N GLU A 908 -15.55 73.62 31.05
CA GLU A 908 -16.67 73.32 30.14
C GLU A 908 -16.78 74.41 29.06
N GLU A 909 -17.23 74.08 27.84
CA GLU A 909 -18.53 74.55 27.29
C GLU A 909 -18.68 74.35 25.77
N SER A 910 -19.79 73.69 25.42
CA SER A 910 -20.82 74.11 24.43
C SER A 910 -20.57 74.08 22.91
N GLY A 911 -21.61 73.63 22.19
CA GLY A 911 -21.80 73.95 20.76
C GLY A 911 -22.63 72.92 19.98
N GLN A 912 -23.95 72.93 20.16
CA GLN A 912 -24.92 72.22 19.32
C GLN A 912 -25.26 73.00 18.03
N GLN A 913 -25.94 72.30 17.11
CA GLN A 913 -26.75 72.75 15.95
C GLN A 913 -25.99 72.76 14.61
N SER A 914 -26.47 72.19 13.50
CA SER A 914 -27.83 72.02 12.90
C SER A 914 -27.78 70.85 11.89
N GLY A 915 -28.79 69.99 11.72
CA GLY A 915 -30.02 70.19 10.90
C GLY A 915 -29.67 70.26 9.41
N ASP A 916 -30.31 69.61 8.44
CA ASP A 916 -31.51 68.77 8.27
C ASP A 916 -31.45 68.29 6.79
N ASP A 917 -32.16 67.22 6.41
CA ASP A 917 -33.18 67.22 5.34
C ASP A 917 -33.46 65.84 4.70
N GLY A 918 -34.77 65.52 4.66
CA GLY A 918 -35.50 64.72 3.66
C GLY A 918 -35.33 63.20 3.68
N GLY A 919 -36.29 62.36 4.10
CA GLY A 919 -37.75 62.42 3.85
C GLY A 919 -38.02 62.07 2.37
N SER A 920 -38.83 61.11 1.93
CA SER A 920 -40.05 60.43 2.39
C SER A 920 -40.29 59.29 1.37
N GLY A 921 -41.01 58.19 1.57
CA GLY A 921 -42.26 57.97 2.29
C GLY A 921 -43.33 57.46 1.30
N ASP A 922 -44.22 56.59 1.81
CA ASP A 922 -45.54 56.19 1.27
C ASP A 922 -45.61 54.92 0.38
N GLY A 923 -46.50 53.94 0.58
CA GLY A 923 -47.60 53.77 1.51
C GLY A 923 -48.38 52.46 1.27
N SER A 924 -48.81 51.81 2.37
CA SER A 924 -50.16 51.26 2.68
C SER A 924 -50.97 50.51 1.60
N ASP A 925 -51.56 49.32 1.79
CA ASP A 925 -52.54 48.79 2.78
C ASP A 925 -52.54 47.24 2.67
N GLY A 926 -53.00 46.37 3.58
CA GLY A 926 -53.71 46.42 4.86
C GLY A 926 -54.29 45.02 5.19
N GLN A 927 -54.13 44.57 6.46
CA GLN A 927 -54.89 43.56 7.25
C GLN A 927 -55.06 42.10 6.72
N ASN A 928 -54.99 41.00 7.50
CA ASN A 928 -55.12 40.75 8.95
C ASN A 928 -54.63 39.32 9.31
N GLY A 929 -54.15 39.08 10.55
CA GLY A 929 -54.33 37.79 11.25
C GLY A 929 -53.11 36.92 11.62
N THR A 930 -52.42 37.29 12.70
CA THR A 930 -51.79 36.46 13.78
C THR A 930 -51.25 35.04 13.53
N GLY A 931 -49.96 34.83 13.89
CA GLY A 931 -49.53 33.60 14.59
C GLY A 931 -48.16 33.02 14.25
N TYR A 932 -47.15 33.33 15.09
CA TYR A 932 -45.93 32.57 15.41
C TYR A 932 -44.81 32.35 14.35
N VAL A 933 -43.80 33.21 14.51
CA VAL A 933 -42.34 33.14 14.28
C VAL A 933 -41.71 31.79 13.86
N ALA A 934 -41.14 31.79 12.66
CA ALA A 934 -39.85 31.19 12.30
C ALA A 934 -39.05 32.27 11.52
N PRO A 935 -37.72 32.16 11.32
CA PRO A 935 -37.35 31.64 10.01
C PRO A 935 -36.04 30.82 9.93
N PRO A 936 -35.82 30.20 8.75
CA PRO A 936 -35.03 29.00 8.53
C PRO A 936 -33.96 29.16 7.42
N ASP A 937 -33.41 28.01 7.03
CA ASP A 937 -32.47 27.77 5.95
C ASP A 937 -33.00 28.01 4.51
N SER A 938 -32.08 28.51 3.66
CA SER A 938 -31.69 28.01 2.31
C SER A 938 -32.55 28.20 1.02
N GLN A 939 -31.77 28.30 -0.09
CA GLN A 939 -32.06 28.19 -1.54
C GLN A 939 -32.54 29.47 -2.26
N GLY A 940 -32.06 29.89 -3.45
CA GLY A 940 -31.04 29.41 -4.37
C GLY A 940 -31.15 30.10 -5.77
N TRP A 941 -30.01 30.28 -6.45
CA TRP A 941 -29.74 30.30 -7.92
C TRP A 941 -29.83 31.58 -8.81
N ALA A 942 -28.66 31.88 -9.41
CA ALA A 942 -28.30 32.27 -10.80
C ALA A 942 -28.35 33.74 -11.32
N ALA A 943 -27.19 34.29 -11.74
CA ALA A 943 -26.84 34.64 -13.14
C ALA A 943 -25.42 35.31 -13.33
N LEU A 944 -24.70 34.82 -14.36
CA LEU A 944 -23.44 35.15 -15.09
C LEU A 944 -22.85 36.59 -15.09
N PRO A 945 -21.56 36.75 -15.51
CA PRO A 945 -21.30 37.29 -16.86
C PRO A 945 -20.15 36.65 -17.69
N THR A 946 -20.48 36.42 -18.97
CA THR A 946 -19.77 36.51 -20.27
C THR A 946 -18.26 36.29 -20.48
N GLU A 947 -18.01 35.42 -21.49
CA GLU A 947 -16.81 35.16 -22.30
C GLU A 947 -15.97 36.38 -22.73
N ARG A 948 -14.65 36.17 -22.83
CA ARG A 948 -13.79 36.76 -23.88
C ARG A 948 -12.89 35.69 -24.48
N VAL A 949 -12.92 35.64 -25.82
CA VAL A 949 -12.07 34.82 -26.67
C VAL A 949 -11.04 35.73 -27.37
N ARG A 950 -9.85 35.15 -27.66
CA ARG A 950 -8.90 35.41 -28.77
C ARG A 950 -7.68 36.31 -28.48
N PRO A 951 -6.57 36.15 -29.24
CA PRO A 951 -6.31 35.23 -30.37
C PRO A 951 -5.36 34.06 -30.07
#